data_AF-A0A7Z1TU82-F1
#
_entry.id   AF-A0A7Z1TU82-F1
#
_cell.length_a   1.000
_cell.length_b   1.000
_cell.length_c   1.000
_cell.angle_alpha   90.00
_cell.angle_beta   90.00
_cell.angle_gamma   90.00
#
_symmetry.space_group_name_H-M   'P 1'
#
loop_
_entity.id
_entity.type
_entity.pdbx_description
1 polymer ?
#
loop_
_entity_poly.entity_id
_entity_poly.type
_entity_poly.pdbx_seq_one_letter_code
_entity_poly.pdbx_strand_id
1 'polypeptide(L)'
;MNTVAKSLALCVCTGLLVATILAAEDRGTLEGVDLAALEEHMEDIAEEPQDTSWLTEPEVVEKTLTSCDPWLKYTLPYSPSLNSVAFNGSRWVVVGGYDDTYYSDDGVNWHWEDGGVSKDFTKVRWFTSRFVAVGEDGVIVTSSDGSSWTQRGTPTSQELRGLAVSANRVVAVGRGGAVLWSADGQNWNLGQSPTTNDIFCVEFFSGRFRLIDDDGDVYDSTDGSVWQFRTALPSFPQFGSMMGMGVSTSTLVAVGFDVSLPPPGGGVIYTTTDGTTWHKTVPPSDTLRGATFGAGKWVAVGDSTILESTNASSWTVVPSPLSDRIWDVAYGDDQFIAAGWDGIARQTCDPSSCTYSISPTSANYDATGGSGSFTVSTQAGCTWTATSNNNWIYITSGTSGTGSGTVSYSVDANGSSSSRTGTISAAGRTFTITQAGSTGCNYSISPASESFGPTGGNGSVTVSTTAGCFWIASSNSGWIHVTGGSSGTGSGTVNFSVDANAGGSRTGTMTIADHTFTVTQSGSGGGETYTYQVAGIAHAGGAGFSVWRSSLCLTNRSGSTANLTLVYRMVSNTVTRTYTLQNDRIKEWQDVAQSLFNQSTETSGSIEITSNVPVVVVARTYNEAPDGTFGQGMPGNDDSATLGYGQIGLLPQLKKTSAFRTNVGLMNHGSAACDVRIKLFSEMGSQIGSTIETSVPAKKWKQINDVFSEAGVGSCSIGYATVEVRTAGGKIWGYGSVVDNGTSDPTTILLFIE
;
A
#
# COMPACT_ATOMS: atom_id res chain seq x y z
N MET A 1 5.51 -40.86 -30.26
CA MET A 1 5.50 -42.34 -30.27
C MET A 1 5.81 -42.99 -28.92
N ASN A 2 6.23 -42.28 -27.86
CA ASN A 2 6.51 -42.89 -26.54
C ASN A 2 5.39 -42.74 -25.48
N THR A 3 4.27 -42.09 -25.81
CA THR A 3 3.13 -41.94 -24.88
C THR A 3 1.98 -42.91 -25.19
N VAL A 4 1.90 -43.41 -26.42
CA VAL A 4 0.87 -44.37 -26.86
C VAL A 4 1.27 -45.82 -26.53
N ALA A 5 2.57 -46.12 -26.46
CA ALA A 5 3.06 -47.46 -26.12
C ALA A 5 2.87 -47.84 -24.64
N LYS A 6 2.88 -46.86 -23.71
CA LYS A 6 2.63 -47.13 -22.29
C LYS A 6 1.14 -47.33 -21.96
N SER A 7 0.25 -46.73 -22.75
CA SER A 7 -1.20 -46.97 -22.63
C SER A 7 -1.63 -48.31 -23.23
N LEU A 8 -0.88 -48.86 -24.20
CA LEU A 8 -1.18 -50.17 -24.79
C LEU A 8 -0.71 -51.35 -23.91
N ALA A 9 0.40 -51.22 -23.19
CA ALA A 9 0.92 -52.31 -22.34
C ALA A 9 0.04 -52.58 -21.09
N LEU A 10 -0.73 -51.60 -20.63
CA LEU A 10 -1.64 -51.77 -19.49
C LEU A 10 -2.97 -52.47 -19.87
N CYS A 11 -3.25 -52.65 -21.16
CA CYS A 11 -4.47 -53.30 -21.63
C CYS A 11 -4.38 -54.84 -21.62
N VAL A 12 -3.19 -55.41 -21.40
CA VAL A 12 -2.93 -56.85 -21.52
C VAL A 12 -3.07 -57.61 -20.19
N CYS A 13 -3.03 -56.94 -19.03
CA CYS A 13 -3.09 -57.61 -17.72
C CYS A 13 -4.47 -57.61 -17.02
N THR A 14 -5.46 -56.88 -17.52
CA THR A 14 -6.84 -56.94 -17.01
C THR A 14 -7.74 -57.27 -18.20
N GLY A 15 -8.47 -58.38 -18.16
CA GLY A 15 -9.34 -58.89 -19.23
C GLY A 15 -10.52 -58.00 -19.65
N LEU A 16 -10.34 -56.68 -19.73
CA LEU A 16 -11.32 -55.65 -20.06
C LEU A 16 -11.46 -55.40 -21.58
N LEU A 17 -10.71 -56.12 -22.43
CA LEU A 17 -10.89 -56.02 -23.89
C LEU A 17 -12.12 -56.81 -24.37
N VAL A 18 -12.48 -57.91 -23.70
CA VAL A 18 -13.60 -58.79 -24.10
C VAL A 18 -14.97 -58.13 -23.91
N ALA A 19 -15.16 -57.36 -22.82
CA ALA A 19 -16.41 -56.67 -22.56
C ALA A 19 -16.69 -55.51 -23.53
N THR A 20 -15.62 -54.87 -24.02
CA THR A 20 -15.71 -53.72 -24.94
C THR A 20 -15.98 -54.17 -26.37
N ILE A 21 -15.49 -55.35 -26.76
CA ILE A 21 -15.74 -55.97 -28.08
C ILE A 21 -17.18 -56.52 -28.15
N LEU A 22 -17.66 -57.21 -27.12
CA LEU A 22 -19.04 -57.73 -27.06
C LEU A 22 -20.10 -56.62 -27.06
N ALA A 23 -19.80 -55.45 -26.48
CA ALA A 23 -20.71 -54.30 -26.50
C ALA A 23 -20.75 -53.57 -27.87
N ALA A 24 -19.75 -53.79 -28.73
CA ALA A 24 -19.66 -53.19 -30.05
C ALA A 24 -20.35 -54.03 -31.15
N GLU A 25 -20.40 -55.36 -31.01
CA GLU A 25 -21.18 -56.27 -31.87
C GLU A 25 -22.68 -55.95 -31.82
N ASP A 26 -23.21 -55.66 -30.63
CA ASP A 26 -24.64 -55.39 -30.39
C ASP A 26 -25.10 -54.02 -30.94
N ARG A 27 -24.14 -53.18 -31.37
CA ARG A 27 -24.39 -51.83 -31.92
C ARG A 27 -24.01 -51.64 -33.38
N GLY A 28 -23.51 -52.68 -34.07
CA GLY A 28 -23.27 -52.65 -35.52
C GLY A 28 -22.33 -51.53 -36.01
N THR A 29 -21.36 -51.10 -35.20
CA THR A 29 -20.55 -49.88 -35.46
C THR A 29 -19.13 -50.15 -35.97
N LEU A 30 -18.81 -51.38 -36.37
CA LEU A 30 -17.49 -51.73 -36.90
C LEU A 30 -17.59 -52.29 -38.32
N GLU A 31 -17.75 -51.42 -39.31
CA GLU A 31 -17.37 -51.75 -40.68
C GLU A 31 -15.88 -51.42 -40.88
N GLY A 32 -15.06 -52.46 -41.14
CA GLY A 32 -13.69 -52.30 -41.66
C GLY A 32 -12.53 -52.69 -40.74
N VAL A 33 -12.75 -53.35 -39.60
CA VAL A 33 -11.66 -53.88 -38.75
C VAL A 33 -11.43 -55.36 -39.08
N ASP A 34 -10.22 -55.69 -39.56
CA ASP A 34 -9.78 -57.06 -39.82
C ASP A 34 -9.31 -57.73 -38.52
N LEU A 35 -10.20 -58.53 -37.92
CA LEU A 35 -10.01 -59.19 -36.63
C LEU A 35 -8.94 -60.30 -36.66
N ALA A 36 -8.60 -60.85 -37.83
CA ALA A 36 -7.61 -61.93 -37.94
C ALA A 36 -6.17 -61.46 -37.69
N ALA A 37 -5.88 -60.18 -37.94
CA ALA A 37 -4.56 -59.60 -37.71
C ALA A 37 -4.28 -59.25 -36.22
N LEU A 38 -5.32 -59.20 -35.37
CA LEU A 38 -5.18 -58.91 -33.94
C LEU A 38 -4.90 -60.16 -33.11
N GLU A 39 -5.39 -61.33 -33.53
CA GLU A 39 -5.14 -62.61 -32.84
C GLU A 39 -3.69 -63.10 -33.03
N GLU A 40 -3.09 -62.89 -34.22
CA GLU A 40 -1.71 -63.34 -34.51
C GLU A 40 -0.64 -62.56 -33.71
N HIS A 41 -0.94 -61.37 -33.20
CA HIS A 41 -0.01 -60.57 -32.38
C HIS A 41 -0.06 -60.87 -30.87
N MET A 42 -1.03 -61.68 -30.41
CA MET A 42 -1.18 -62.00 -28.99
C MET A 42 -0.47 -63.29 -28.56
N GLU A 43 -0.16 -64.21 -29.49
CA GLU A 43 0.55 -65.46 -29.16
C GLU A 43 2.06 -65.28 -28.94
N ASP A 44 2.68 -64.25 -29.52
CA ASP A 44 4.14 -64.02 -29.40
C ASP A 44 4.59 -63.39 -28.06
N ILE A 45 3.66 -62.91 -27.21
CA ILE A 45 3.98 -62.24 -25.93
C ILE A 45 4.03 -63.23 -24.74
N ALA A 46 3.63 -64.49 -24.94
CA ALA A 46 3.42 -65.45 -23.84
C ALA A 46 4.65 -66.30 -23.45
N GLU A 47 5.81 -66.20 -24.11
CA GLU A 47 6.93 -67.15 -23.93
C GLU A 47 8.29 -66.58 -23.45
N GLU A 48 8.37 -65.39 -22.85
CA GLU A 48 9.60 -64.97 -22.13
C GLU A 48 9.38 -64.84 -20.62
N PRO A 49 10.28 -65.38 -19.77
CA PRO A 49 10.18 -65.23 -18.32
C PRO A 49 10.45 -63.76 -17.99
N GLN A 50 9.38 -63.00 -17.71
CA GLN A 50 9.47 -61.62 -17.26
C GLN A 50 10.26 -61.56 -15.96
N ASP A 51 11.40 -60.87 -16.00
CA ASP A 51 12.19 -60.49 -14.86
C ASP A 51 11.32 -59.69 -13.87
N THR A 52 10.99 -60.33 -12.74
CA THR A 52 10.14 -59.77 -11.68
C THR A 52 10.87 -58.78 -10.78
N SER A 53 12.10 -58.38 -11.12
CA SER A 53 12.87 -57.38 -10.37
C SER A 53 12.27 -55.96 -10.39
N TRP A 54 11.31 -55.68 -11.27
CA TRP A 54 10.54 -54.41 -11.31
C TRP A 54 9.36 -54.36 -10.33
N LEU A 55 9.12 -55.41 -9.52
CA LEU A 55 8.19 -55.39 -8.38
C LEU A 55 8.88 -54.98 -7.07
N THR A 56 10.01 -54.28 -7.14
CA THR A 56 10.67 -53.74 -5.95
C THR A 56 10.01 -52.41 -5.54
N GLU A 57 9.83 -52.29 -4.22
CA GLU A 57 9.04 -51.31 -3.47
C GLU A 57 9.06 -49.87 -4.03
N PRO A 58 7.96 -49.09 -3.89
CA PRO A 58 7.98 -47.69 -4.26
C PRO A 58 9.12 -46.99 -3.52
N GLU A 59 10.10 -46.53 -4.30
CA GLU A 59 11.27 -45.80 -3.82
C GLU A 59 10.80 -44.57 -3.03
N VAL A 60 10.94 -44.63 -1.70
CA VAL A 60 10.73 -43.47 -0.83
C VAL A 60 11.81 -42.47 -1.18
N VAL A 61 11.47 -41.49 -2.02
CA VAL A 61 12.29 -40.28 -2.16
C VAL A 61 12.10 -39.49 -0.86
N GLU A 62 12.89 -39.83 0.17
CA GLU A 62 13.14 -38.91 1.27
C GLU A 62 13.79 -37.66 0.66
N LYS A 63 12.96 -36.69 0.31
CA LYS A 63 13.43 -35.35 0.05
C LYS A 63 14.01 -34.88 1.37
N THR A 64 15.34 -34.83 1.49
CA THR A 64 16.02 -34.21 2.62
C THR A 64 15.49 -32.78 2.79
N LEU A 65 14.52 -32.59 3.69
CA LEU A 65 13.80 -31.33 3.87
C LEU A 65 14.74 -30.34 4.58
N THR A 66 15.33 -29.43 3.80
CA THR A 66 16.11 -28.29 4.33
C THR A 66 15.22 -27.11 4.74
N SER A 67 13.90 -27.23 4.56
CA SER A 67 12.86 -26.28 4.97
C SER A 67 11.66 -27.06 5.52
N CYS A 68 11.10 -26.62 6.65
CA CYS A 68 9.87 -27.20 7.22
C CYS A 68 8.67 -26.85 6.32
N ASP A 69 8.21 -27.84 5.57
CA ASP A 69 6.87 -27.84 4.98
C ASP A 69 5.92 -28.37 6.06
N PRO A 70 5.01 -27.56 6.63
CA PRO A 70 4.24 -27.95 7.82
C PRO A 70 3.44 -29.23 7.58
N TRP A 71 3.06 -29.52 6.34
CA TRP A 71 2.31 -30.70 5.94
C TRP A 71 2.96 -31.36 4.72
N LEU A 72 3.24 -32.66 4.81
CA LEU A 72 3.77 -33.46 3.71
C LEU A 72 2.68 -34.36 3.15
N LYS A 73 2.48 -34.32 1.83
CA LYS A 73 1.57 -35.22 1.12
C LYS A 73 2.22 -36.57 0.85
N TYR A 74 1.49 -37.63 1.13
CA TYR A 74 1.74 -38.98 0.64
C TYR A 74 0.91 -39.19 -0.64
N THR A 75 1.60 -39.45 -1.75
CA THR A 75 0.95 -39.70 -3.05
C THR A 75 0.54 -41.15 -3.14
N LEU A 76 -0.76 -41.40 -3.26
CA LEU A 76 -1.31 -42.74 -3.45
C LEU A 76 -1.19 -43.17 -4.94
N PRO A 77 -1.06 -44.48 -5.23
CA PRO A 77 -0.87 -45.00 -6.58
C PRO A 77 -2.03 -44.71 -7.55
N TYR A 78 -3.22 -44.46 -7.01
CA TYR A 78 -4.46 -44.14 -7.72
C TYR A 78 -5.09 -42.88 -7.12
N SER A 79 -5.93 -42.17 -7.88
CA SER A 79 -6.69 -41.01 -7.40
C SER A 79 -7.72 -41.45 -6.35
N PRO A 80 -7.44 -41.26 -5.06
CA PRO A 80 -8.21 -41.92 -4.00
C PRO A 80 -9.39 -41.04 -3.60
N SER A 81 -10.52 -41.63 -3.18
CA SER A 81 -11.69 -40.85 -2.70
C SER A 81 -11.84 -40.95 -1.18
N LEU A 82 -10.82 -40.52 -0.44
CA LEU A 82 -10.75 -40.70 1.01
C LEU A 82 -11.67 -39.75 1.77
N ASN A 83 -12.40 -40.28 2.74
CA ASN A 83 -13.46 -39.57 3.47
C ASN A 83 -13.21 -39.46 4.98
N SER A 84 -12.49 -40.40 5.61
CA SER A 84 -12.26 -40.35 7.06
C SER A 84 -11.00 -41.08 7.51
N VAL A 85 -10.42 -40.60 8.62
CA VAL A 85 -9.23 -41.16 9.25
C VAL A 85 -9.44 -41.39 10.75
N ALA A 86 -8.90 -42.48 11.28
CA ALA A 86 -8.89 -42.80 12.71
C ALA A 86 -7.58 -43.43 13.17
N PHE A 87 -7.27 -43.27 14.45
CA PHE A 87 -6.12 -43.89 15.12
C PHE A 87 -6.59 -44.68 16.35
N ASN A 88 -6.04 -45.86 16.56
CA ASN A 88 -6.40 -46.71 17.71
C ASN A 88 -5.38 -46.71 18.87
N GLY A 89 -4.30 -45.93 18.75
CA GLY A 89 -3.18 -45.96 19.70
C GLY A 89 -1.91 -46.60 19.15
N SER A 90 -2.01 -47.39 18.07
CA SER A 90 -0.85 -48.03 17.42
C SER A 90 -0.92 -48.05 15.89
N ARG A 91 -2.09 -47.83 15.30
CA ARG A 91 -2.35 -47.94 13.87
C ARG A 91 -3.34 -46.89 13.40
N TRP A 92 -3.03 -46.28 12.27
CA TRP A 92 -3.89 -45.41 11.49
C TRP A 92 -4.70 -46.22 10.49
N VAL A 93 -5.95 -45.81 10.29
CA VAL A 93 -6.86 -46.34 9.27
C VAL A 93 -7.51 -45.17 8.56
N VAL A 94 -7.53 -45.22 7.23
CA VAL A 94 -8.23 -44.27 6.37
C VAL A 94 -9.21 -45.04 5.50
N VAL A 95 -10.43 -44.52 5.40
CA VAL A 95 -11.50 -45.11 4.58
C VAL A 95 -12.03 -44.09 3.58
N GLY A 96 -12.50 -44.57 2.43
CA GLY A 96 -13.02 -43.75 1.34
C GLY A 96 -14.12 -44.42 0.51
N GLY A 97 -14.37 -43.85 -0.67
CA GLY A 97 -15.21 -44.43 -1.71
C GLY A 97 -14.48 -45.49 -2.55
N TYR A 98 -15.23 -46.25 -3.36
CA TYR A 98 -14.71 -47.27 -4.28
C TYR A 98 -13.79 -48.31 -3.61
N ASP A 99 -14.11 -48.70 -2.38
CA ASP A 99 -13.39 -49.72 -1.60
C ASP A 99 -11.98 -49.30 -1.16
N ASP A 100 -11.66 -47.99 -1.24
CA ASP A 100 -10.40 -47.41 -0.76
C ASP A 100 -10.28 -47.52 0.76
N THR A 101 -9.50 -48.50 1.23
CA THR A 101 -9.08 -48.60 2.63
C THR A 101 -7.57 -48.70 2.74
N TYR A 102 -6.99 -47.87 3.62
CA TYR A 102 -5.55 -47.83 3.87
C TYR A 102 -5.25 -47.92 5.36
N TYR A 103 -4.13 -48.54 5.71
CA TYR A 103 -3.61 -48.52 7.08
C TYR A 103 -2.12 -48.17 7.12
N SER A 104 -1.68 -47.68 8.27
CA SER A 104 -0.28 -47.35 8.54
C SER A 104 0.02 -47.47 10.03
N ASP A 105 1.15 -48.08 10.38
CA ASP A 105 1.58 -48.19 11.79
C ASP A 105 2.42 -46.98 12.25
N ASP A 106 2.97 -46.19 11.32
CA ASP A 106 3.86 -45.05 11.60
C ASP A 106 3.34 -43.70 11.05
N GLY A 107 2.21 -43.71 10.35
CA GLY A 107 1.63 -42.54 9.67
C GLY A 107 2.41 -42.09 8.42
N VAL A 108 3.45 -42.83 8.03
CA VAL A 108 4.36 -42.51 6.91
C VAL A 108 4.19 -43.54 5.79
N ASN A 109 4.24 -44.83 6.13
CA ASN A 109 4.13 -45.94 5.20
C ASN A 109 2.70 -46.45 5.18
N TRP A 110 2.02 -46.27 4.05
CA TRP A 110 0.61 -46.64 3.91
C TRP A 110 0.44 -47.86 3.01
N HIS A 111 -0.33 -48.81 3.49
CA HIS A 111 -0.69 -50.04 2.78
C HIS A 111 -2.14 -49.97 2.35
N TRP A 112 -2.40 -50.29 1.08
CA TRP A 112 -3.74 -50.46 0.54
C TRP A 112 -4.23 -51.88 0.80
N GLU A 113 -5.52 -52.02 1.11
CA GLU A 113 -6.19 -53.32 1.20
C GLU A 113 -7.56 -53.25 0.55
N ASP A 114 -7.97 -54.37 -0.09
CA ASP A 114 -9.36 -54.60 -0.45
C ASP A 114 -10.14 -54.94 0.83
N GLY A 115 -10.97 -53.99 1.29
CA GLY A 115 -11.78 -54.14 2.49
C GLY A 115 -12.83 -55.26 2.41
N GLY A 116 -13.01 -55.91 1.26
CA GLY A 116 -13.88 -57.07 1.06
C GLY A 116 -15.37 -56.77 1.15
N VAL A 117 -15.75 -55.49 1.23
CA VAL A 117 -17.13 -55.00 1.27
C VAL A 117 -17.24 -53.87 0.26
N SER A 118 -17.97 -54.09 -0.84
CA SER A 118 -18.01 -53.14 -1.95
C SER A 118 -18.97 -51.97 -1.71
N LYS A 119 -18.52 -50.96 -0.94
CA LYS A 119 -19.32 -49.78 -0.52
C LYS A 119 -18.44 -48.58 -0.17
N ASP A 120 -19.01 -47.39 -0.36
CA ASP A 120 -18.39 -46.12 0.02
C ASP A 120 -18.54 -45.88 1.52
N PHE A 121 -17.41 -45.71 2.21
CA PHE A 121 -17.38 -45.39 3.63
C PHE A 121 -17.23 -43.89 3.84
N THR A 122 -18.05 -43.32 4.71
CA THR A 122 -18.10 -41.88 4.99
C THR A 122 -17.38 -41.51 6.28
N LYS A 123 -17.36 -42.40 7.28
CA LYS A 123 -16.77 -42.13 8.59
C LYS A 123 -16.18 -43.38 9.23
N VAL A 124 -15.02 -43.24 9.86
CA VAL A 124 -14.41 -44.28 10.72
C VAL A 124 -14.01 -43.72 12.08
N ARG A 125 -14.20 -44.51 13.14
CA ARG A 125 -13.75 -44.22 14.50
C ARG A 125 -13.27 -45.49 15.21
N TRP A 126 -12.30 -45.34 16.11
CA TRP A 126 -11.93 -46.39 17.05
C TRP A 126 -12.90 -46.43 18.22
N PHE A 127 -13.50 -47.60 18.47
CA PHE A 127 -14.42 -47.83 19.58
C PHE A 127 -13.96 -49.04 20.39
N THR A 128 -13.45 -48.80 21.60
CA THR A 128 -12.99 -49.79 22.59
C THR A 128 -11.86 -50.73 22.11
N SER A 129 -12.15 -51.61 21.17
CA SER A 129 -11.27 -52.68 20.68
C SER A 129 -11.33 -52.88 19.17
N ARG A 130 -11.99 -51.98 18.42
CA ARG A 130 -12.21 -52.12 16.98
C ARG A 130 -12.42 -50.77 16.31
N PHE A 131 -12.05 -50.68 15.05
CA PHE A 131 -12.55 -49.68 14.14
C PHE A 131 -14.00 -50.00 13.79
N VAL A 132 -14.82 -48.96 13.75
CA VAL A 132 -16.20 -48.96 13.27
C VAL A 132 -16.24 -47.98 12.11
N ALA A 133 -16.66 -48.44 10.94
CA ALA A 133 -16.90 -47.56 9.79
C ALA A 133 -18.34 -47.69 9.31
N VAL A 134 -18.87 -46.58 8.81
CA VAL A 134 -20.23 -46.45 8.28
C VAL A 134 -20.21 -45.76 6.93
N GLY A 135 -21.30 -45.87 6.16
CA GLY A 135 -21.34 -45.26 4.84
C GLY A 135 -22.68 -45.33 4.13
N GLU A 136 -22.60 -45.43 2.80
CA GLU A 136 -23.77 -45.50 1.91
C GLU A 136 -24.67 -46.72 2.19
N ASP A 137 -25.96 -46.59 1.86
CA ASP A 137 -26.99 -47.61 2.08
C ASP A 137 -27.10 -48.12 3.53
N GLY A 138 -26.64 -47.33 4.51
CA GLY A 138 -26.63 -47.70 5.92
C GLY A 138 -25.61 -48.77 6.27
N VAL A 139 -24.58 -48.99 5.42
CA VAL A 139 -23.54 -49.99 5.67
C VAL A 139 -22.83 -49.71 6.99
N ILE A 140 -22.54 -50.78 7.73
CA ILE A 140 -21.74 -50.74 8.95
C ILE A 140 -20.75 -51.89 8.89
N VAL A 141 -19.47 -51.59 9.07
CA VAL A 141 -18.39 -52.57 9.11
C VAL A 141 -17.53 -52.36 10.35
N THR A 142 -16.92 -53.44 10.83
CA THR A 142 -15.95 -53.37 11.94
C THR A 142 -14.69 -54.13 11.63
N SER A 143 -13.57 -53.65 12.15
CA SER A 143 -12.27 -54.32 12.05
C SER A 143 -11.48 -54.20 13.36
N SER A 144 -10.84 -55.27 13.83
CA SER A 144 -9.96 -55.20 15.00
C SER A 144 -8.54 -54.75 14.67
N ASP A 145 -8.12 -54.93 13.41
CA ASP A 145 -6.74 -54.71 12.93
C ASP A 145 -6.62 -53.60 11.89
N GLY A 146 -7.74 -53.06 11.39
CA GLY A 146 -7.79 -52.03 10.36
C GLY A 146 -7.64 -52.55 8.92
N SER A 147 -7.33 -53.84 8.74
CA SER A 147 -7.09 -54.47 7.44
C SER A 147 -8.20 -55.46 7.07
N SER A 148 -8.75 -56.20 8.03
CA SER A 148 -9.82 -57.17 7.80
C SER A 148 -11.16 -56.64 8.31
N TRP A 149 -12.13 -56.46 7.42
CA TRP A 149 -13.43 -55.88 7.75
C TRP A 149 -14.56 -56.91 7.76
N THR A 150 -15.49 -56.75 8.68
CA THR A 150 -16.69 -57.58 8.78
C THR A 150 -17.93 -56.70 8.76
N GLN A 151 -18.81 -56.91 7.79
CA GLN A 151 -20.12 -56.24 7.72
C GLN A 151 -21.03 -56.66 8.87
N ARG A 152 -21.76 -55.68 9.40
CA ARG A 152 -22.72 -55.82 10.52
C ARG A 152 -24.14 -55.57 10.05
N GLY A 153 -25.10 -56.15 10.78
CA GLY A 153 -26.51 -55.88 10.55
C GLY A 153 -26.85 -54.43 10.87
N THR A 154 -27.63 -53.79 9.98
CA THR A 154 -28.07 -52.41 10.11
C THR A 154 -29.60 -52.35 10.11
N PRO A 155 -30.24 -51.54 10.98
CA PRO A 155 -31.70 -51.39 11.00
C PRO A 155 -32.18 -50.25 10.07
N THR A 156 -31.31 -49.67 9.24
CA THR A 156 -31.63 -48.59 8.30
C THR A 156 -30.98 -48.82 6.94
N SER A 157 -31.56 -48.22 5.89
CA SER A 157 -30.95 -48.12 4.56
C SER A 157 -30.51 -46.68 4.24
N GLN A 158 -30.64 -45.75 5.19
CA GLN A 158 -30.19 -44.36 5.01
C GLN A 158 -28.66 -44.28 5.07
N GLU A 159 -28.07 -43.45 4.22
CA GLU A 159 -26.64 -43.11 4.27
C GLU A 159 -26.26 -42.57 5.65
N LEU A 160 -25.28 -43.19 6.28
CA LEU A 160 -24.70 -42.75 7.55
C LEU A 160 -23.48 -41.88 7.26
N ARG A 161 -23.30 -40.80 8.03
CA ARG A 161 -22.27 -39.75 7.77
C ARG A 161 -21.42 -39.40 8.99
N GLY A 162 -21.96 -39.58 10.19
CA GLY A 162 -21.26 -39.25 11.43
C GLY A 162 -21.15 -40.44 12.38
N LEU A 163 -20.06 -40.46 13.15
CA LEU A 163 -19.81 -41.41 14.23
C LEU A 163 -19.26 -40.68 15.45
N ALA A 164 -19.85 -40.95 16.62
CA ALA A 164 -19.34 -40.51 17.91
C ALA A 164 -19.17 -41.70 18.85
N VAL A 165 -18.15 -41.63 19.70
CA VAL A 165 -17.81 -42.69 20.65
C VAL A 165 -17.74 -42.12 22.07
N SER A 166 -18.26 -42.89 23.01
CA SER A 166 -18.03 -42.72 24.45
C SER A 166 -17.34 -43.98 24.99
N ALA A 167 -17.11 -44.05 26.30
CA ALA A 167 -16.51 -45.23 26.92
C ALA A 167 -17.32 -46.53 26.71
N ASN A 168 -18.63 -46.45 26.47
CA ASN A 168 -19.52 -47.63 26.45
C ASN A 168 -20.62 -47.58 25.36
N ARG A 169 -20.55 -46.62 24.44
CA ARG A 169 -21.50 -46.45 23.34
C ARG A 169 -20.81 -45.90 22.11
N VAL A 170 -21.24 -46.37 20.95
CA VAL A 170 -21.02 -45.72 19.66
C VAL A 170 -22.37 -45.33 19.07
N VAL A 171 -22.42 -44.13 18.49
CA VAL A 171 -23.61 -43.56 17.85
C VAL A 171 -23.29 -43.24 16.41
N ALA A 172 -24.17 -43.63 15.49
CA ALA A 172 -24.09 -43.26 14.08
C ALA A 172 -25.27 -42.36 13.71
N VAL A 173 -25.02 -41.35 12.89
CA VAL A 173 -26.03 -40.41 12.39
C VAL A 173 -25.92 -40.24 10.88
N GLY A 174 -27.00 -39.82 10.21
CA GLY A 174 -27.00 -39.72 8.75
C GLY A 174 -28.18 -38.98 8.13
N ARG A 175 -28.44 -39.27 6.85
CA ARG A 175 -29.51 -38.65 6.06
C ARG A 175 -30.90 -38.87 6.65
N GLY A 176 -31.78 -37.90 6.44
CA GLY A 176 -33.20 -37.97 6.82
C GLY A 176 -33.42 -38.15 8.33
N GLY A 177 -32.49 -37.68 9.15
CA GLY A 177 -32.50 -37.85 10.61
C GLY A 177 -32.17 -39.27 11.07
N ALA A 178 -31.44 -40.08 10.28
CA ALA A 178 -31.06 -41.41 10.73
C ALA A 178 -30.20 -41.33 12.01
N VAL A 179 -30.57 -42.09 13.04
CA VAL A 179 -29.83 -42.20 14.30
C VAL A 179 -29.79 -43.68 14.73
N LEU A 180 -28.58 -44.20 14.94
CA LEU A 180 -28.33 -45.55 15.44
C LEU A 180 -27.42 -45.49 16.66
N TRP A 181 -27.53 -46.51 17.52
CA TRP A 181 -26.60 -46.69 18.62
C TRP A 181 -26.24 -48.16 18.85
N SER A 182 -25.05 -48.39 19.39
CA SER A 182 -24.56 -49.71 19.77
C SER A 182 -23.74 -49.64 21.05
N ALA A 183 -23.85 -50.70 21.87
CA ALA A 183 -23.05 -50.87 23.08
C ALA A 183 -21.72 -51.61 22.84
N ASP A 184 -21.60 -52.35 21.73
CA ASP A 184 -20.48 -53.24 21.41
C ASP A 184 -19.87 -53.00 20.01
N GLY A 185 -20.47 -52.08 19.23
CA GLY A 185 -20.09 -51.78 17.85
C GLY A 185 -20.49 -52.86 16.84
N GLN A 186 -21.19 -53.92 17.26
CA GLN A 186 -21.61 -55.02 16.40
C GLN A 186 -23.12 -55.09 16.26
N ASN A 187 -23.86 -54.93 17.35
CA ASN A 187 -25.31 -55.00 17.39
C ASN A 187 -25.88 -53.58 17.44
N TRP A 188 -26.58 -53.17 16.39
CA TRP A 188 -27.06 -51.81 16.21
C TRP A 188 -28.56 -51.71 16.39
N ASN A 189 -28.99 -50.67 17.11
CA ASN A 189 -30.39 -50.37 17.39
C ASN A 189 -30.74 -49.01 16.80
N LEU A 190 -31.99 -48.87 16.35
CA LEU A 190 -32.54 -47.59 15.88
C LEU A 190 -32.80 -46.67 17.10
N GLY A 191 -32.30 -45.44 17.04
CA GLY A 191 -32.60 -44.39 18.01
C GLY A 191 -33.87 -43.60 17.63
N GLN A 192 -34.46 -42.91 18.60
CA GLN A 192 -35.52 -41.94 18.33
C GLN A 192 -34.90 -40.65 17.80
N SER A 193 -34.98 -40.44 16.49
CA SER A 193 -34.47 -39.22 15.85
C SER A 193 -35.19 -37.97 16.39
N PRO A 194 -34.45 -36.89 16.67
CA PRO A 194 -35.05 -35.61 17.04
C PRO A 194 -35.52 -34.77 15.84
N THR A 195 -35.16 -35.14 14.61
CA THR A 195 -35.36 -34.33 13.40
C THR A 195 -35.58 -35.23 12.17
N THR A 196 -36.05 -34.65 11.07
CA THR A 196 -36.08 -35.27 9.75
C THR A 196 -35.00 -34.75 8.82
N ASN A 197 -34.22 -33.75 9.26
CA ASN A 197 -33.14 -33.15 8.50
C ASN A 197 -31.92 -34.07 8.43
N ASP A 198 -31.05 -33.87 7.44
CA ASP A 198 -29.78 -34.58 7.35
C ASP A 198 -28.90 -34.24 8.56
N ILE A 199 -28.18 -35.24 9.08
CA ILE A 199 -27.24 -35.07 10.19
C ILE A 199 -25.88 -35.55 9.73
N PHE A 200 -24.94 -34.62 9.59
CA PHE A 200 -23.58 -34.93 9.12
C PHE A 200 -22.60 -35.20 10.27
N CYS A 201 -22.81 -34.55 11.42
CA CYS A 201 -21.83 -34.56 12.50
C CYS A 201 -22.48 -34.83 13.87
N VAL A 202 -21.77 -35.63 14.67
CA VAL A 202 -22.09 -35.98 16.05
C VAL A 202 -20.78 -36.16 16.81
N GLU A 203 -20.72 -35.72 18.07
CA GLU A 203 -19.55 -35.92 18.92
C GLU A 203 -19.92 -36.12 20.39
N PHE A 204 -19.07 -36.79 21.17
CA PHE A 204 -19.25 -36.95 22.61
C PHE A 204 -18.50 -35.86 23.39
N PHE A 205 -19.23 -34.96 24.04
CA PHE A 205 -18.66 -33.83 24.77
C PHE A 205 -19.36 -33.63 26.12
N SER A 206 -18.57 -33.39 27.17
CA SER A 206 -19.09 -33.11 28.52
C SER A 206 -20.10 -34.16 29.02
N GLY A 207 -19.84 -35.44 28.74
CA GLY A 207 -20.66 -36.57 29.20
C GLY A 207 -21.93 -36.84 28.39
N ARG A 208 -22.11 -36.18 27.23
CA ARG A 208 -23.28 -36.34 26.36
C ARG A 208 -22.86 -36.47 24.91
N PHE A 209 -23.61 -37.24 24.14
CA PHE A 209 -23.58 -37.16 22.68
C PHE A 209 -24.30 -35.89 22.24
N ARG A 210 -23.72 -35.18 21.28
CA ARG A 210 -24.29 -33.98 20.69
C ARG A 210 -24.23 -34.06 19.19
N LEU A 211 -25.34 -33.78 18.53
CA LEU A 211 -25.43 -33.67 17.07
C LEU A 211 -25.94 -32.28 16.68
N ILE A 212 -25.64 -31.91 15.44
CA ILE A 212 -26.15 -30.70 14.79
C ILE A 212 -26.77 -31.14 13.48
N ASP A 213 -28.03 -30.77 13.24
CA ASP A 213 -28.71 -31.08 11.99
C ASP A 213 -28.48 -29.98 10.93
N ASP A 214 -29.00 -30.20 9.73
CA ASP A 214 -28.78 -29.30 8.59
C ASP A 214 -29.45 -27.91 8.73
N ASP A 215 -30.36 -27.73 9.69
CA ASP A 215 -30.96 -26.43 10.03
C ASP A 215 -30.18 -25.69 11.14
N GLY A 216 -29.10 -26.31 11.65
CA GLY A 216 -28.28 -25.75 12.72
C GLY A 216 -28.86 -25.94 14.12
N ASP A 217 -29.83 -26.84 14.27
CA ASP A 217 -30.38 -27.20 15.57
C ASP A 217 -29.49 -28.20 16.30
N VAL A 218 -29.22 -27.94 17.57
CA VAL A 218 -28.32 -28.71 18.42
C VAL A 218 -29.13 -29.58 19.38
N TYR A 219 -28.82 -30.87 19.39
CA TYR A 219 -29.50 -31.86 20.22
C TYR A 219 -28.51 -32.65 21.07
N ASP A 220 -28.94 -33.03 22.28
CA ASP A 220 -28.14 -33.88 23.18
C ASP A 220 -28.83 -35.22 23.46
N SER A 221 -27.99 -36.23 23.68
CA SER A 221 -28.39 -37.51 24.27
C SER A 221 -27.34 -37.99 25.28
N THR A 222 -27.78 -38.74 26.29
CA THR A 222 -26.85 -39.42 27.22
C THR A 222 -26.36 -40.77 26.69
N ASP A 223 -27.08 -41.37 25.75
CA ASP A 223 -26.84 -42.76 25.31
C ASP A 223 -27.08 -43.02 23.81
N GLY A 224 -27.51 -42.00 23.06
CA GLY A 224 -27.83 -42.08 21.64
C GLY A 224 -29.22 -42.62 21.30
N SER A 225 -30.00 -43.06 22.30
CA SER A 225 -31.32 -43.67 22.07
C SER A 225 -32.44 -42.65 21.99
N VAL A 226 -32.38 -41.58 22.79
CA VAL A 226 -33.37 -40.50 22.83
C VAL A 226 -32.64 -39.15 22.86
N TRP A 227 -33.13 -38.20 22.07
CA TRP A 227 -32.49 -36.91 21.86
C TRP A 227 -33.40 -35.77 22.31
N GLN A 228 -32.78 -34.72 22.84
CA GLN A 228 -33.47 -33.52 23.31
C GLN A 228 -32.88 -32.29 22.65
N PHE A 229 -33.75 -31.41 22.13
CA PHE A 229 -33.34 -30.10 21.65
C PHE A 229 -32.67 -29.31 22.77
N ARG A 230 -31.57 -28.62 22.42
CA ARG A 230 -30.80 -27.80 23.36
C ARG A 230 -30.81 -26.33 22.98
N THR A 231 -30.42 -26.02 21.75
CA THR A 231 -30.32 -24.66 21.23
C THR A 231 -30.21 -24.70 19.71
N ALA A 232 -30.41 -23.57 19.04
CA ALA A 232 -29.99 -23.37 17.66
C ALA A 232 -28.63 -22.65 17.63
N LEU A 233 -27.83 -22.89 16.59
CA LEU A 233 -26.60 -22.15 16.36
C LEU A 233 -26.89 -20.67 16.06
N PRO A 234 -26.14 -19.71 16.65
CA PRO A 234 -26.41 -18.29 16.45
C PRO A 234 -26.01 -17.84 15.05
N SER A 235 -26.89 -17.12 14.36
CA SER A 235 -26.62 -16.64 12.99
C SER A 235 -26.28 -17.78 12.02
N PHE A 236 -26.98 -18.91 12.17
CA PHE A 236 -26.88 -20.04 11.25
C PHE A 236 -27.25 -19.59 9.83
N PRO A 237 -26.46 -19.96 8.81
CA PRO A 237 -26.73 -19.57 7.44
C PRO A 237 -28.01 -20.20 6.91
N GLN A 238 -28.78 -19.44 6.12
CA GLN A 238 -29.96 -19.98 5.42
C GLN A 238 -29.58 -21.06 4.39
N PHE A 239 -28.36 -20.98 3.87
CA PHE A 239 -27.83 -21.88 2.85
C PHE A 239 -26.42 -22.33 3.28
N GLY A 240 -26.36 -23.17 4.32
CA GLY A 240 -25.12 -23.75 4.81
C GLY A 240 -25.39 -25.02 5.59
N SER A 241 -24.33 -25.73 5.97
CA SER A 241 -24.41 -27.00 6.69
C SER A 241 -23.18 -27.18 7.57
N MET A 242 -23.35 -27.91 8.68
CA MET A 242 -22.23 -28.37 9.50
C MET A 242 -21.76 -29.73 9.01
N MET A 243 -20.46 -29.86 8.74
CA MET A 243 -19.89 -31.04 8.10
C MET A 243 -19.13 -31.94 9.08
N GLY A 244 -18.51 -31.34 10.10
CA GLY A 244 -17.65 -32.05 11.03
C GLY A 244 -17.61 -31.43 12.41
N MET A 245 -17.24 -32.24 13.40
CA MET A 245 -17.05 -31.83 14.78
C MET A 245 -15.75 -32.41 15.33
N GLY A 246 -15.13 -31.67 16.23
CA GLY A 246 -13.94 -32.09 16.97
C GLY A 246 -14.03 -31.61 18.42
N VAL A 247 -13.43 -32.38 19.33
CA VAL A 247 -13.58 -32.16 20.77
C VAL A 247 -12.23 -32.16 21.49
N SER A 248 -12.07 -31.23 22.42
CA SER A 248 -11.05 -31.25 23.47
C SER A 248 -11.70 -31.54 24.82
N THR A 249 -10.91 -31.63 25.88
CA THR A 249 -11.44 -31.84 27.25
C THR A 249 -12.44 -30.77 27.71
N SER A 250 -12.40 -29.56 27.15
CA SER A 250 -13.20 -28.41 27.59
C SER A 250 -13.92 -27.68 26.48
N THR A 251 -13.68 -28.02 25.22
CA THR A 251 -14.15 -27.24 24.07
C THR A 251 -14.63 -28.16 22.97
N LEU A 252 -15.77 -27.81 22.40
CA LEU A 252 -16.34 -28.47 21.23
C LEU A 252 -16.34 -27.49 20.07
N VAL A 253 -15.84 -27.94 18.93
CA VAL A 253 -15.78 -27.17 17.67
C VAL A 253 -16.61 -27.90 16.63
N ALA A 254 -17.49 -27.16 15.95
CA ALA A 254 -18.22 -27.60 14.77
C ALA A 254 -17.77 -26.76 13.57
N VAL A 255 -17.54 -27.41 12.43
CA VAL A 255 -17.07 -26.77 11.20
C VAL A 255 -18.00 -27.09 10.03
N GLY A 256 -18.10 -26.16 9.09
CA GLY A 256 -18.92 -26.33 7.90
C GLY A 256 -18.78 -25.19 6.91
N PHE A 257 -19.85 -24.88 6.19
CA PHE A 257 -19.84 -23.82 5.18
C PHE A 257 -21.08 -22.93 5.23
N ASP A 258 -20.93 -21.75 4.62
CA ASP A 258 -21.98 -20.78 4.36
C ASP A 258 -21.82 -20.27 2.91
N VAL A 259 -22.74 -20.63 2.03
CA VAL A 259 -22.65 -20.28 0.60
C VAL A 259 -22.91 -18.79 0.35
N SER A 260 -23.37 -18.04 1.36
CA SER A 260 -23.56 -16.60 1.24
C SER A 260 -22.26 -15.80 1.38
N LEU A 261 -21.17 -16.46 1.78
CA LEU A 261 -19.85 -15.85 1.93
C LEU A 261 -19.04 -15.85 0.61
N PRO A 262 -17.99 -15.02 0.50
CA PRO A 262 -17.06 -14.99 -0.65
C PRO A 262 -16.40 -16.36 -0.96
N PRO A 263 -15.79 -16.53 -2.15
CA PRO A 263 -15.88 -17.77 -2.96
C PRO A 263 -15.13 -19.00 -2.45
N PRO A 264 -15.61 -20.21 -2.84
CA PRO A 264 -16.88 -20.54 -3.53
C PRO A 264 -18.07 -20.73 -2.58
N GLY A 265 -17.90 -20.28 -1.33
CA GLY A 265 -18.70 -20.54 -0.15
C GLY A 265 -17.70 -20.59 1.00
N GLY A 266 -17.92 -19.81 2.06
CA GLY A 266 -16.91 -19.59 3.10
C GLY A 266 -17.00 -20.62 4.22
N GLY A 267 -15.86 -21.00 4.77
CA GLY A 267 -15.79 -21.84 5.96
C GLY A 267 -16.39 -21.12 7.17
N VAL A 268 -17.13 -21.86 7.99
CA VAL A 268 -17.65 -21.37 9.28
C VAL A 268 -17.24 -22.30 10.41
N ILE A 269 -16.93 -21.71 11.56
CA ILE A 269 -16.52 -22.43 12.77
C ILE A 269 -17.40 -21.98 13.93
N TYR A 270 -18.03 -22.92 14.61
CA TYR A 270 -18.79 -22.67 15.85
C TYR A 270 -18.06 -23.33 17.01
N THR A 271 -17.84 -22.57 18.08
CA THR A 271 -17.13 -23.05 19.28
C THR A 271 -17.99 -22.90 20.53
N THR A 272 -17.95 -23.90 21.40
CA THR A 272 -18.61 -23.86 22.72
C THR A 272 -17.75 -24.53 23.80
N THR A 273 -17.89 -24.08 25.04
CA THR A 273 -17.25 -24.69 26.22
C THR A 273 -18.25 -25.30 27.19
N ASP A 274 -19.54 -24.97 27.06
CA ASP A 274 -20.64 -25.44 27.92
C ASP A 274 -21.66 -26.31 27.17
N GLY A 275 -21.63 -26.25 25.83
CA GLY A 275 -22.59 -26.92 24.97
C GLY A 275 -23.88 -26.18 24.67
N THR A 276 -24.06 -25.00 25.24
CA THR A 276 -25.27 -24.19 25.09
C THR A 276 -25.00 -22.83 24.49
N THR A 277 -23.85 -22.24 24.80
CA THR A 277 -23.41 -20.94 24.29
C THR A 277 -22.40 -21.18 23.18
N TRP A 278 -22.74 -20.74 21.97
CA TRP A 278 -21.91 -20.95 20.78
C TRP A 278 -21.39 -19.62 20.22
N HIS A 279 -20.15 -19.62 19.75
CA HIS A 279 -19.51 -18.47 19.12
C HIS A 279 -19.14 -18.79 17.67
N LYS A 280 -19.67 -18.02 16.72
CA LYS A 280 -19.38 -18.14 15.28
C LYS A 280 -18.10 -17.37 14.94
N THR A 281 -17.20 -18.03 14.21
CA THR A 281 -16.00 -17.44 13.60
C THR A 281 -16.00 -17.75 12.10
N VAL A 282 -15.59 -16.77 11.29
CA VAL A 282 -15.47 -16.91 9.82
C VAL A 282 -14.00 -16.71 9.43
N PRO A 283 -13.23 -17.80 9.30
CA PRO A 283 -11.85 -17.73 8.81
C PRO A 283 -11.79 -17.42 7.30
N PRO A 284 -10.63 -16.97 6.77
CA PRO A 284 -10.42 -16.82 5.33
C PRO A 284 -10.18 -18.20 4.69
N SER A 285 -11.21 -19.02 4.60
CA SER A 285 -11.18 -20.37 4.03
C SER A 285 -12.41 -20.68 3.19
N ASP A 286 -12.30 -21.73 2.38
CA ASP A 286 -13.44 -22.41 1.76
C ASP A 286 -14.17 -23.32 2.77
N THR A 287 -15.08 -24.17 2.27
CA THR A 287 -15.82 -25.18 3.03
C THR A 287 -14.92 -25.99 3.94
N LEU A 288 -15.24 -26.02 5.24
CA LEU A 288 -14.57 -26.88 6.22
C LEU A 288 -15.36 -28.17 6.42
N ARG A 289 -14.66 -29.29 6.60
CA ARG A 289 -15.25 -30.64 6.62
C ARG A 289 -14.90 -31.43 7.88
N GLY A 290 -13.70 -31.27 8.40
CA GLY A 290 -13.21 -31.99 9.57
C GLY A 290 -12.48 -31.08 10.55
N ALA A 291 -12.53 -31.43 11.83
CA ALA A 291 -11.75 -30.75 12.87
C ALA A 291 -11.32 -31.72 13.95
N THR A 292 -10.13 -31.51 14.51
CA THR A 292 -9.61 -32.32 15.61
C THR A 292 -8.75 -31.46 16.55
N PHE A 293 -8.56 -31.96 17.77
CA PHE A 293 -7.69 -31.34 18.78
C PHE A 293 -6.58 -32.32 19.18
N GLY A 294 -5.35 -31.83 19.20
CA GLY A 294 -4.16 -32.62 19.46
C GLY A 294 -2.95 -31.74 19.73
N ALA A 295 -1.93 -32.23 20.42
CA ALA A 295 -0.71 -31.46 20.71
C ALA A 295 -0.95 -30.03 21.26
N GLY A 296 -2.06 -29.79 21.97
CA GLY A 296 -2.42 -28.46 22.49
C GLY A 296 -3.00 -27.47 21.47
N LYS A 297 -3.29 -27.91 20.24
CA LYS A 297 -3.89 -27.08 19.19
C LYS A 297 -5.05 -27.77 18.47
N TRP A 298 -5.85 -26.96 17.81
CA TRP A 298 -6.90 -27.33 16.89
C TRP A 298 -6.39 -27.32 15.47
N VAL A 299 -6.79 -28.33 14.70
CA VAL A 299 -6.65 -28.37 13.25
C VAL A 299 -8.03 -28.53 12.64
N ALA A 300 -8.38 -27.67 11.68
CA ALA A 300 -9.57 -27.80 10.86
C ALA A 300 -9.17 -27.92 9.39
N VAL A 301 -9.84 -28.79 8.65
CA VAL A 301 -9.52 -29.09 7.25
C VAL A 301 -10.75 -28.95 6.37
N GLY A 302 -10.53 -28.66 5.10
CA GLY A 302 -11.59 -28.39 4.14
C GLY A 302 -11.11 -28.39 2.71
N ASP A 303 -11.89 -27.77 1.82
CA ASP A 303 -11.58 -27.68 0.40
C ASP A 303 -10.23 -26.92 0.22
N SER A 304 -9.18 -27.67 -0.15
CA SER A 304 -7.78 -27.18 -0.28
C SER A 304 -7.22 -26.40 0.92
N THR A 305 -7.83 -26.49 2.10
CA THR A 305 -7.50 -25.61 3.24
C THR A 305 -7.19 -26.40 4.50
N ILE A 306 -6.14 -25.98 5.20
CA ILE A 306 -5.83 -26.42 6.56
C ILE A 306 -5.72 -25.15 7.43
N LEU A 307 -6.41 -25.16 8.57
CA LEU A 307 -6.42 -24.10 9.57
C LEU A 307 -5.88 -24.60 10.90
N GLU A 308 -5.12 -23.77 11.60
CA GLU A 308 -4.65 -24.07 12.96
C GLU A 308 -5.07 -23.01 13.98
N SER A 309 -5.32 -23.44 15.22
CA SER A 309 -5.66 -22.55 16.33
C SER A 309 -5.23 -23.12 17.68
N THR A 310 -4.66 -22.30 18.57
CA THR A 310 -4.38 -22.70 19.95
C THR A 310 -5.56 -22.46 20.91
N ASN A 311 -6.62 -21.78 20.46
CA ASN A 311 -7.70 -21.30 21.32
C ASN A 311 -9.12 -21.49 20.73
N ALA A 312 -9.26 -22.12 19.57
CA ALA A 312 -10.50 -22.32 18.81
C ALA A 312 -11.27 -21.04 18.40
N SER A 313 -10.76 -19.84 18.71
CA SER A 313 -11.41 -18.56 18.42
C SER A 313 -10.66 -17.72 17.38
N SER A 314 -9.37 -17.95 17.22
CA SER A 314 -8.51 -17.30 16.23
C SER A 314 -7.80 -18.38 15.43
N TRP A 315 -7.99 -18.36 14.11
CA TRP A 315 -7.54 -19.41 13.20
C TRP A 315 -6.59 -18.84 12.15
N THR A 316 -5.51 -19.56 11.88
CA THR A 316 -4.51 -19.21 10.88
C THR A 316 -4.50 -20.26 9.78
N VAL A 317 -4.54 -19.81 8.52
CA VAL A 317 -4.37 -20.69 7.36
C VAL A 317 -2.91 -21.14 7.29
N VAL A 318 -2.69 -22.44 7.15
CA VAL A 318 -1.37 -23.03 6.87
C VAL A 318 -1.35 -23.63 5.47
N PRO A 319 -0.20 -23.64 4.78
CA PRO A 319 -0.08 -24.27 3.47
C PRO A 319 -0.55 -25.73 3.50
N SER A 320 -1.46 -26.07 2.59
CA SER A 320 -1.92 -27.44 2.35
C SER A 320 -1.17 -28.02 1.15
N PRO A 321 -0.62 -29.24 1.24
CA PRO A 321 -0.07 -29.95 0.09
C PRO A 321 -1.15 -30.70 -0.71
N LEU A 322 -2.39 -30.78 -0.20
CA LEU A 322 -3.55 -31.35 -0.89
C LEU A 322 -4.30 -30.24 -1.64
N SER A 323 -4.63 -30.50 -2.90
CA SER A 323 -5.28 -29.53 -3.81
C SER A 323 -6.77 -29.80 -4.07
N ASP A 324 -7.39 -30.71 -3.32
CA ASP A 324 -8.81 -31.05 -3.43
C ASP A 324 -9.48 -31.08 -2.04
N ARG A 325 -10.66 -31.69 -1.92
CA ARG A 325 -11.44 -31.83 -0.70
C ARG A 325 -10.71 -32.64 0.34
N ILE A 326 -10.37 -32.01 1.47
CA ILE A 326 -9.87 -32.69 2.67
C ILE A 326 -11.07 -32.94 3.59
N TRP A 327 -11.45 -34.19 3.78
CA TRP A 327 -12.70 -34.56 4.44
C TRP A 327 -12.59 -34.70 5.95
N ASP A 328 -11.47 -35.24 6.44
CA ASP A 328 -11.29 -35.48 7.86
C ASP A 328 -9.83 -35.32 8.27
N VAL A 329 -9.64 -35.06 9.57
CA VAL A 329 -8.33 -34.98 10.20
C VAL A 329 -8.39 -35.66 11.55
N ALA A 330 -7.35 -36.41 11.90
CA ALA A 330 -7.22 -37.06 13.19
C ALA A 330 -5.83 -36.79 13.79
N TYR A 331 -5.76 -36.85 15.11
CA TYR A 331 -4.53 -36.74 15.88
C TYR A 331 -4.27 -38.03 16.65
N GLY A 332 -3.03 -38.48 16.64
CA GLY A 332 -2.54 -39.72 17.23
C GLY A 332 -1.03 -39.81 17.08
N ASP A 333 -0.34 -40.57 17.92
CA ASP A 333 1.13 -40.72 17.86
C ASP A 333 1.91 -39.39 17.70
N ASP A 334 1.43 -38.34 18.38
CA ASP A 334 1.94 -36.97 18.28
C ASP A 334 1.98 -36.36 16.87
N GLN A 335 1.10 -36.82 15.99
CA GLN A 335 0.99 -36.38 14.60
C GLN A 335 -0.46 -36.12 14.21
N PHE A 336 -0.65 -35.16 13.30
CA PHE A 336 -1.91 -34.97 12.61
C PHE A 336 -1.86 -35.62 11.23
N ILE A 337 -2.90 -36.39 10.92
CA ILE A 337 -3.12 -36.98 9.59
C ILE A 337 -4.43 -36.43 9.03
N ALA A 338 -4.37 -35.86 7.83
CA ALA A 338 -5.50 -35.36 7.07
C ALA A 338 -5.74 -36.26 5.85
N ALA A 339 -6.99 -36.61 5.57
CA ALA A 339 -7.38 -37.47 4.46
C ALA A 339 -8.36 -36.77 3.53
N GLY A 340 -8.14 -36.89 2.22
CA GLY A 340 -8.98 -36.27 1.21
C GLY A 340 -8.86 -36.93 -0.16
N TRP A 341 -9.57 -36.35 -1.13
CA TRP A 341 -9.68 -36.86 -2.50
C TRP A 341 -8.38 -36.74 -3.33
N ASP A 342 -7.40 -36.04 -2.78
CA ASP A 342 -6.07 -35.87 -3.36
C ASP A 342 -4.99 -36.64 -2.57
N GLY A 343 -5.39 -37.47 -1.60
CA GLY A 343 -4.51 -38.34 -0.83
C GLY A 343 -4.46 -38.04 0.67
N ILE A 344 -3.34 -38.42 1.28
CA ILE A 344 -3.11 -38.31 2.73
C ILE A 344 -2.04 -37.26 2.97
N ALA A 345 -2.23 -36.38 3.94
CA ALA A 345 -1.22 -35.42 4.37
C ALA A 345 -0.90 -35.58 5.86
N ARG A 346 0.37 -35.47 6.20
CA ARG A 346 0.89 -35.61 7.56
C ARG A 346 1.54 -34.32 8.00
N GLN A 347 1.22 -33.84 9.20
CA GLN A 347 1.95 -32.72 9.77
C GLN A 347 3.38 -33.16 10.13
N THR A 348 4.40 -32.51 9.56
CA THR A 348 5.81 -32.87 9.79
C THR A 348 6.56 -31.93 10.72
N CYS A 349 6.00 -30.75 10.96
CA CYS A 349 6.53 -29.76 11.89
C CYS A 349 5.42 -28.79 12.30
N ASP A 350 5.48 -28.33 13.56
CA ASP A 350 4.54 -27.36 14.10
C ASP A 350 5.19 -25.96 14.15
N PRO A 351 4.86 -25.04 13.22
CA PRO A 351 5.42 -23.69 13.23
C PRO A 351 4.98 -22.87 14.46
N SER A 352 3.97 -23.32 15.20
CA SER A 352 3.48 -22.65 16.43
C SER A 352 4.22 -23.08 17.71
N SER A 353 5.02 -24.14 17.65
CA SER A 353 5.84 -24.65 18.78
C SER A 353 7.21 -23.97 18.94
N CYS A 354 7.53 -23.03 18.06
CA CYS A 354 8.85 -22.41 17.97
C CYS A 354 9.23 -21.63 19.24
N THR A 355 10.28 -22.07 19.91
CA THR A 355 10.85 -21.34 21.05
C THR A 355 12.11 -20.61 20.63
N TYR A 356 12.10 -19.29 20.75
CA TYR A 356 13.23 -18.45 20.39
C TYR A 356 14.03 -18.02 21.61
N SER A 357 15.35 -18.10 21.52
CA SER A 357 16.28 -17.48 22.45
C SER A 357 17.40 -16.77 21.70
N ILE A 358 18.02 -15.78 22.34
CA ILE A 358 19.17 -15.08 21.78
C ILE A 358 20.34 -15.14 22.77
N SER A 359 21.56 -15.29 22.25
CA SER A 359 22.78 -15.30 23.06
C SER A 359 23.98 -14.71 22.31
N PRO A 360 24.73 -13.77 22.92
CA PRO A 360 24.40 -13.08 24.17
C PRO A 360 23.13 -12.22 24.03
N THR A 361 22.60 -11.69 25.14
CA THR A 361 21.45 -10.75 25.14
C THR A 361 21.88 -9.28 25.12
N SER A 362 23.17 -9.00 25.30
CA SER A 362 23.73 -7.66 25.24
C SER A 362 25.21 -7.63 24.83
N ALA A 363 25.67 -6.45 24.41
CA ALA A 363 27.09 -6.16 24.18
C ALA A 363 27.44 -4.73 24.60
N ASN A 364 28.70 -4.52 24.98
CA ASN A 364 29.25 -3.22 25.34
C ASN A 364 30.35 -2.83 24.35
N TYR A 365 30.36 -1.56 23.95
CA TYR A 365 31.36 -0.99 23.05
C TYR A 365 31.95 0.29 23.63
N ASP A 366 33.23 0.54 23.31
CA ASP A 366 33.85 1.84 23.54
C ASP A 366 33.33 2.88 22.53
N ALA A 367 33.71 4.15 22.74
CA ALA A 367 33.26 5.27 21.92
C ALA A 367 33.59 5.10 20.42
N THR A 368 34.56 4.25 20.04
CA THR A 368 34.92 3.99 18.64
C THR A 368 33.94 3.05 17.92
N GLY A 369 33.05 2.37 18.63
CA GLY A 369 32.14 1.37 18.04
C GLY A 369 32.90 0.11 17.59
N GLY A 370 32.29 -0.66 16.68
CA GLY A 370 32.85 -1.92 16.19
C GLY A 370 31.81 -2.86 15.60
N SER A 371 32.20 -4.09 15.28
CA SER A 371 31.30 -5.15 14.84
C SER A 371 31.02 -6.16 15.95
N GLY A 372 29.93 -6.92 15.82
CA GLY A 372 29.57 -7.98 16.74
C GLY A 372 28.55 -8.93 16.13
N SER A 373 28.24 -9.99 16.86
CA SER A 373 27.17 -10.92 16.49
C SER A 373 26.50 -11.53 17.72
N PHE A 374 25.29 -12.02 17.54
CA PHE A 374 24.60 -12.89 18.49
C PHE A 374 23.86 -13.99 17.74
N THR A 375 23.63 -15.12 18.40
CA THR A 375 22.89 -16.25 17.83
C THR A 375 21.42 -16.16 18.18
N VAL A 376 20.55 -16.48 17.22
CA VAL A 376 19.14 -16.82 17.44
C VAL A 376 19.04 -18.33 17.47
N SER A 377 18.65 -18.90 18.61
CA SER A 377 18.46 -20.34 18.77
C SER A 377 16.98 -20.69 18.76
N THR A 378 16.62 -21.62 17.88
CA THR A 378 15.26 -22.13 17.68
C THR A 378 15.29 -23.51 17.01
N GLN A 379 14.17 -24.23 17.05
CA GLN A 379 14.00 -25.54 16.41
C GLN A 379 14.12 -25.45 14.88
N ALA A 380 14.45 -26.57 14.23
CA ALA A 380 14.49 -26.63 12.77
C ALA A 380 13.13 -26.25 12.16
N GLY A 381 13.14 -25.48 11.08
CA GLY A 381 11.90 -25.02 10.43
C GLY A 381 11.27 -23.75 10.99
N CYS A 382 11.68 -23.30 12.17
CA CYS A 382 11.19 -22.07 12.77
C CYS A 382 11.78 -20.83 12.09
N THR A 383 10.93 -19.96 11.54
CA THR A 383 11.36 -18.74 10.85
C THR A 383 11.44 -17.56 11.81
N TRP A 384 12.43 -16.69 11.61
CA TRP A 384 12.58 -15.48 12.40
C TRP A 384 13.12 -14.34 11.55
N THR A 385 12.91 -13.11 12.04
CA THR A 385 13.44 -11.87 11.48
C THR A 385 14.22 -11.10 12.55
N ALA A 386 15.14 -10.25 12.11
CA ALA A 386 15.90 -9.35 12.95
C ALA A 386 15.90 -7.93 12.37
N THR A 387 15.64 -6.94 13.22
CA THR A 387 15.52 -5.52 12.83
C THR A 387 16.27 -4.64 13.84
N SER A 388 17.07 -3.68 13.35
CA SER A 388 17.68 -2.66 14.21
C SER A 388 16.65 -1.58 14.55
N ASN A 389 16.60 -1.17 15.81
CA ASN A 389 15.69 -0.11 16.28
C ASN A 389 16.38 1.27 16.36
N ASN A 390 17.64 1.37 15.93
CA ASN A 390 18.45 2.59 16.01
C ASN A 390 19.24 2.83 14.72
N ASN A 391 19.41 4.10 14.37
CA ASN A 391 20.10 4.55 13.15
C ASN A 391 21.64 4.55 13.23
N TRP A 392 22.22 4.02 14.30
CA TRP A 392 23.68 3.87 14.51
C TRP A 392 24.08 2.41 14.75
N ILE A 393 23.14 1.48 14.59
CA ILE A 393 23.33 0.03 14.66
C ILE A 393 22.82 -0.55 13.34
N TYR A 394 23.64 -1.31 12.63
CA TYR A 394 23.26 -1.90 11.34
C TYR A 394 23.44 -3.40 11.37
N ILE A 395 22.40 -4.14 10.98
CA ILE A 395 22.50 -5.57 10.75
C ILE A 395 23.24 -5.78 9.42
N THR A 396 24.41 -6.42 9.47
CA THR A 396 25.24 -6.68 8.30
C THR A 396 24.92 -8.04 7.67
N SER A 397 24.36 -8.97 8.43
CA SER A 397 23.84 -10.26 7.93
C SER A 397 22.84 -10.89 8.90
N GLY A 398 21.93 -11.72 8.40
CA GLY A 398 20.95 -12.43 9.23
C GLY A 398 19.74 -11.56 9.59
N THR A 399 19.21 -10.78 8.64
CA THR A 399 17.94 -10.05 8.80
C THR A 399 16.72 -10.98 8.88
N SER A 400 16.87 -12.21 8.39
CA SER A 400 15.92 -13.30 8.56
C SER A 400 16.65 -14.64 8.52
N GLY A 401 15.99 -15.69 9.02
CA GLY A 401 16.52 -17.06 8.98
C GLY A 401 15.45 -18.11 9.29
N THR A 402 15.78 -19.36 9.00
CA THR A 402 14.99 -20.56 9.33
C THR A 402 15.86 -21.50 10.14
N GLY A 403 15.33 -22.02 11.26
CA GLY A 403 16.14 -22.73 12.25
C GLY A 403 17.07 -21.78 13.01
N SER A 404 18.00 -22.34 13.79
CA SER A 404 18.99 -21.54 14.50
C SER A 404 19.93 -20.81 13.52
N GLY A 405 20.31 -19.57 13.82
CA GLY A 405 21.21 -18.79 12.97
C GLY A 405 21.90 -17.65 13.71
N THR A 406 22.71 -16.86 12.98
CA THR A 406 23.52 -15.78 13.55
C THR A 406 23.13 -14.44 12.94
N VAL A 407 22.90 -13.44 13.79
CA VAL A 407 22.74 -12.04 13.40
C VAL A 407 24.08 -11.35 13.61
N SER A 408 24.67 -10.84 12.52
CA SER A 408 25.88 -10.00 12.60
C SER A 408 25.49 -8.55 12.43
N TYR A 409 26.15 -7.68 13.18
CA TYR A 409 25.85 -6.25 13.17
C TYR A 409 27.11 -5.41 13.32
N SER A 410 26.97 -4.11 13.04
CA SER A 410 27.97 -3.08 13.27
C SER A 410 27.36 -1.93 14.07
N VAL A 411 28.22 -1.26 14.83
CA VAL A 411 27.91 -0.16 15.74
C VAL A 411 28.78 1.01 15.35
N ASP A 412 28.17 2.12 14.94
CA ASP A 412 28.89 3.36 14.64
C ASP A 412 29.56 3.92 15.89
N ALA A 413 30.62 4.70 15.72
CA ALA A 413 31.27 5.39 16.81
C ALA A 413 30.35 6.45 17.48
N ASN A 414 30.49 6.63 18.78
CA ASN A 414 29.79 7.62 19.60
C ASN A 414 30.72 8.81 19.89
N GLY A 415 30.53 9.91 19.16
CA GLY A 415 31.29 11.15 19.35
C GLY A 415 30.89 11.96 20.59
N SER A 416 29.75 11.66 21.22
CA SER A 416 29.29 12.38 22.40
C SER A 416 30.11 12.00 23.64
N SER A 417 30.24 12.92 24.59
CA SER A 417 30.76 12.65 25.93
C SER A 417 29.84 11.76 26.77
N SER A 418 28.58 11.58 26.37
CA SER A 418 27.60 10.75 27.07
C SER A 418 27.48 9.34 26.45
N SER A 419 27.30 8.33 27.29
CA SER A 419 26.99 6.97 26.83
C SER A 419 25.61 6.91 26.17
N ARG A 420 25.45 6.04 25.17
CA ARG A 420 24.18 5.78 24.47
C ARG A 420 23.84 4.29 24.49
N THR A 421 22.55 3.96 24.45
CA THR A 421 22.04 2.58 24.39
C THR A 421 21.07 2.43 23.23
N GLY A 422 21.13 1.29 22.54
CA GLY A 422 20.28 0.95 21.40
C GLY A 422 19.99 -0.55 21.36
N THR A 423 19.07 -0.99 20.50
CA THR A 423 18.60 -2.38 20.48
C THR A 423 18.41 -2.95 19.08
N ILE A 424 18.52 -4.28 18.99
CA ILE A 424 18.09 -5.09 17.85
C ILE A 424 16.95 -6.00 18.34
N SER A 425 15.83 -6.01 17.62
CA SER A 425 14.71 -6.93 17.85
C SER A 425 14.87 -8.14 16.95
N ALA A 426 15.03 -9.35 17.50
CA ALA A 426 15.16 -10.59 16.74
C ALA A 426 14.29 -11.70 17.33
N ALA A 427 13.44 -12.31 16.49
CA ALA A 427 12.54 -13.40 16.90
C ALA A 427 11.67 -13.07 18.15
N GLY A 428 11.22 -11.81 18.26
CA GLY A 428 10.48 -11.31 19.42
C GLY A 428 11.32 -11.09 20.69
N ARG A 429 12.65 -11.21 20.63
CA ARG A 429 13.59 -10.95 21.73
C ARG A 429 14.40 -9.68 21.46
N THR A 430 14.89 -9.05 22.54
CA THR A 430 15.62 -7.78 22.46
C THR A 430 17.09 -7.99 22.82
N PHE A 431 17.97 -7.69 21.87
CA PHE A 431 19.41 -7.60 22.08
C PHE A 431 19.79 -6.14 22.38
N THR A 432 20.49 -5.90 23.49
CA THR A 432 20.79 -4.53 23.97
C THR A 432 22.26 -4.17 23.76
N ILE A 433 22.54 -3.03 23.15
CA ILE A 433 23.89 -2.53 22.91
C ILE A 433 24.08 -1.24 23.72
N THR A 434 25.06 -1.24 24.61
CA THR A 434 25.48 -0.03 25.34
C THR A 434 26.84 0.42 24.83
N GLN A 435 26.94 1.69 24.45
CA GLN A 435 28.17 2.27 23.93
C GLN A 435 28.61 3.43 24.81
N ALA A 436 29.87 3.43 25.23
CA ALA A 436 30.46 4.51 26.02
C ALA A 436 30.48 5.84 25.23
N GLY A 437 30.49 6.96 25.96
CA GLY A 437 30.81 8.26 25.38
C GLY A 437 32.33 8.46 25.30
N SER A 438 32.79 9.36 24.44
CA SER A 438 34.20 9.71 24.29
C SER A 438 34.67 10.55 25.50
N THR A 439 35.31 9.91 26.49
CA THR A 439 35.84 10.59 27.70
C THR A 439 37.33 10.95 27.56
N GLY A 440 37.71 12.18 27.91
CA GLY A 440 39.10 12.65 27.92
C GLY A 440 39.58 13.32 26.64
N CYS A 441 38.70 13.46 25.64
CA CYS A 441 39.01 14.11 24.38
C CYS A 441 38.80 15.61 24.48
N ASN A 442 39.87 16.37 24.22
CA ASN A 442 39.79 17.81 23.99
C ASN A 442 39.84 18.06 22.48
N TYR A 443 38.88 18.81 21.96
CA TYR A 443 38.77 19.11 20.54
C TYR A 443 38.95 20.61 20.33
N SER A 444 39.67 20.98 19.28
CA SER A 444 39.72 22.37 18.81
C SER A 444 39.67 22.39 17.29
N ILE A 445 38.93 23.36 16.74
CA ILE A 445 38.84 23.59 15.29
C ILE A 445 39.60 24.86 14.90
N SER A 446 40.28 24.83 13.75
CA SER A 446 40.94 26.00 13.19
C SER A 446 40.90 26.00 11.65
N PRO A 447 40.42 27.08 11.00
CA PRO A 447 39.80 28.26 11.60
C PRO A 447 38.41 27.95 12.24
N ALA A 448 37.87 28.87 13.05
CA ALA A 448 36.51 28.74 13.61
C ALA A 448 35.41 29.33 12.72
N SER A 449 35.80 30.10 11.69
CA SER A 449 34.90 30.66 10.69
C SER A 449 35.60 30.93 9.37
N GLU A 450 34.85 30.97 8.28
CA GLU A 450 35.37 31.33 6.95
C GLU A 450 34.29 32.07 6.13
N SER A 451 34.73 32.95 5.22
CA SER A 451 33.84 33.79 4.41
C SER A 451 33.96 33.50 2.92
N PHE A 452 32.82 33.39 2.23
CA PHE A 452 32.76 33.09 0.80
C PHE A 452 32.01 34.16 0.00
N GLY A 453 32.42 34.30 -1.27
CA GLY A 453 31.69 35.10 -2.25
C GLY A 453 30.38 34.45 -2.72
N PRO A 454 29.59 35.16 -3.55
CA PRO A 454 28.27 34.70 -4.01
C PRO A 454 28.30 33.41 -4.84
N THR A 455 29.41 33.10 -5.49
CA THR A 455 29.60 31.86 -6.25
C THR A 455 29.84 30.63 -5.36
N GLY A 456 30.04 30.84 -4.06
CA GLY A 456 30.48 29.77 -3.16
C GLY A 456 31.92 29.35 -3.42
N GLY A 457 32.28 28.14 -3.01
CA GLY A 457 33.64 27.60 -3.13
C GLY A 457 33.91 26.47 -2.15
N ASN A 458 35.14 25.94 -2.18
CA ASN A 458 35.58 24.88 -1.27
C ASN A 458 36.39 25.49 -0.11
N GLY A 459 36.21 24.96 1.09
CA GLY A 459 36.97 25.32 2.29
C GLY A 459 37.42 24.09 3.07
N SER A 460 38.25 24.30 4.09
CA SER A 460 38.72 23.23 4.96
C SER A 460 38.93 23.70 6.40
N VAL A 461 38.64 22.83 7.36
CA VAL A 461 38.83 23.05 8.80
C VAL A 461 39.67 21.92 9.36
N THR A 462 40.69 22.27 10.15
CA THR A 462 41.47 21.26 10.88
C THR A 462 40.84 21.01 12.24
N VAL A 463 40.68 19.73 12.59
CA VAL A 463 40.30 19.24 13.92
C VAL A 463 41.57 18.77 14.63
N SER A 464 41.88 19.34 15.78
CA SER A 464 43.00 18.90 16.63
C SER A 464 42.47 18.20 17.87
N THR A 465 42.95 16.97 18.10
CA THR A 465 42.62 16.17 19.30
C THR A 465 43.68 15.08 19.54
N THR A 466 43.58 14.34 20.65
CA THR A 466 44.47 13.23 20.97
C THR A 466 44.13 11.97 20.17
N ALA A 467 45.13 11.10 19.94
CA ALA A 467 44.92 9.85 19.20
C ALA A 467 43.83 8.98 19.85
N GLY A 468 42.97 8.38 19.02
CA GLY A 468 41.82 7.57 19.47
C GLY A 468 40.53 8.35 19.74
N CYS A 469 40.58 9.69 19.78
CA CYS A 469 39.39 10.51 19.94
C CYS A 469 38.59 10.59 18.64
N PHE A 470 37.41 9.96 18.63
CA PHE A 470 36.49 10.02 17.51
C PHE A 470 35.77 11.37 17.48
N TRP A 471 35.53 11.89 16.30
CA TRP A 471 34.70 13.08 16.08
C TRP A 471 33.93 12.94 14.78
N ILE A 472 32.82 13.68 14.69
CA ILE A 472 32.00 13.82 13.49
C ILE A 472 31.95 15.28 13.05
N ALA A 473 31.70 15.48 11.76
CA ALA A 473 31.44 16.76 11.15
C ALA A 473 30.16 16.67 10.33
N SER A 474 29.18 17.49 10.69
CA SER A 474 27.90 17.59 9.99
C SER A 474 27.58 19.04 9.66
N SER A 475 26.95 19.26 8.51
CA SER A 475 26.40 20.57 8.20
C SER A 475 25.06 20.78 8.89
N ASN A 476 24.86 21.97 9.45
CA ASN A 476 23.57 22.41 9.99
C ASN A 476 22.81 23.28 8.97
N SER A 477 23.31 23.39 7.73
CA SER A 477 22.80 24.29 6.70
C SER A 477 22.82 23.61 5.34
N GLY A 478 21.67 23.48 4.67
CA GLY A 478 21.54 22.71 3.42
C GLY A 478 22.30 23.23 2.21
N TRP A 479 23.02 24.35 2.33
CA TRP A 479 23.88 24.96 1.30
C TRP A 479 25.38 24.87 1.62
N ILE A 480 25.73 24.22 2.73
CA ILE A 480 27.12 23.87 3.10
C ILE A 480 27.19 22.34 3.09
N HIS A 481 28.11 21.76 2.32
CA HIS A 481 28.22 20.32 2.15
C HIS A 481 29.58 19.83 2.64
N VAL A 482 29.60 18.87 3.56
CA VAL A 482 30.86 18.22 3.95
C VAL A 482 31.27 17.27 2.82
N THR A 483 32.38 17.59 2.15
CA THR A 483 32.88 16.86 0.97
C THR A 483 33.95 15.83 1.33
N GLY A 484 34.51 15.89 2.53
CA GLY A 484 35.44 14.88 3.06
C GLY A 484 35.71 15.09 4.55
N GLY A 485 36.02 14.00 5.27
CA GLY A 485 36.23 14.07 6.72
C GLY A 485 34.94 14.31 7.51
N SER A 486 33.81 13.70 7.11
CA SER A 486 32.56 13.73 7.88
C SER A 486 32.66 13.02 9.23
N SER A 487 33.70 12.22 9.42
CA SER A 487 34.13 11.69 10.70
C SER A 487 35.64 11.40 10.68
N GLY A 488 36.25 11.27 11.86
CA GLY A 488 37.66 10.95 11.99
C GLY A 488 38.02 10.47 13.39
N THR A 489 39.21 9.87 13.53
CA THR A 489 39.81 9.51 14.82
C THR A 489 41.18 10.17 14.96
N GLY A 490 41.46 10.78 16.11
CA GLY A 490 42.64 11.64 16.26
C GLY A 490 42.51 12.94 15.45
N SER A 491 43.58 13.73 15.36
CA SER A 491 43.56 14.96 14.55
C SER A 491 43.31 14.68 13.06
N GLY A 492 42.58 15.56 12.38
CA GLY A 492 42.28 15.42 10.96
C GLY A 492 41.73 16.69 10.32
N THR A 493 41.25 16.59 9.08
CA THR A 493 40.75 17.74 8.30
C THR A 493 39.35 17.44 7.77
N VAL A 494 38.44 18.39 7.95
CA VAL A 494 37.10 18.42 7.34
C VAL A 494 37.16 19.31 6.11
N ASN A 495 36.87 18.74 4.94
CA ASN A 495 36.71 19.48 3.70
C ASN A 495 35.22 19.72 3.47
N PHE A 496 34.87 20.91 2.98
CA PHE A 496 33.48 21.26 2.68
C PHE A 496 33.39 22.13 1.43
N SER A 497 32.20 22.17 0.84
CA SER A 497 31.83 23.12 -0.21
C SER A 497 30.67 23.99 0.25
N VAL A 498 30.62 25.18 -0.32
CA VAL A 498 29.57 26.18 -0.12
C VAL A 498 28.90 26.40 -1.47
N ASP A 499 27.59 26.18 -1.54
CA ASP A 499 26.81 26.40 -2.76
C ASP A 499 26.77 27.88 -3.12
N ALA A 500 26.56 28.19 -4.40
CA ALA A 500 26.26 29.56 -4.81
C ALA A 500 25.03 30.12 -4.07
N ASN A 501 25.07 31.41 -3.73
CA ASN A 501 23.98 32.12 -3.06
C ASN A 501 23.38 33.17 -3.99
N ALA A 502 22.21 32.92 -4.56
CA ALA A 502 21.52 33.89 -5.41
C ALA A 502 20.73 34.97 -4.62
N GLY A 503 20.52 34.79 -3.31
CA GLY A 503 19.74 35.69 -2.45
C GLY A 503 20.59 36.70 -1.70
N GLY A 504 20.08 37.27 -0.60
CA GLY A 504 20.85 38.15 0.29
C GLY A 504 21.99 37.43 1.02
N SER A 505 22.88 38.17 1.71
CA SER A 505 23.93 37.53 2.52
C SER A 505 23.32 36.57 3.54
N ARG A 506 23.92 35.38 3.64
CA ARG A 506 23.46 34.31 4.53
C ARG A 506 24.61 33.82 5.39
N THR A 507 24.27 33.39 6.60
CA THR A 507 25.21 32.73 7.53
C THR A 507 24.67 31.36 7.86
N GLY A 508 25.56 30.38 7.90
CA GLY A 508 25.25 28.98 8.19
C GLY A 508 26.35 28.38 9.04
N THR A 509 26.08 27.21 9.60
CA THR A 509 27.03 26.56 10.50
C THR A 509 27.22 25.09 10.15
N MET A 510 28.38 24.57 10.52
CA MET A 510 28.64 23.14 10.64
C MET A 510 28.99 22.83 12.10
N THR A 511 28.59 21.65 12.59
CA THR A 511 29.01 21.13 13.89
C THR A 511 30.15 20.15 13.65
N ILE A 512 31.33 20.44 14.19
CA ILE A 512 32.55 19.65 14.01
C ILE A 512 33.14 19.36 15.39
N ALA A 513 33.20 18.10 15.81
CA ALA A 513 33.68 17.70 17.13
C ALA A 513 33.03 18.52 18.27
N ASP A 514 31.70 18.65 18.21
CA ASP A 514 30.85 19.49 19.09
C ASP A 514 31.17 20.99 19.09
N HIS A 515 32.03 21.48 18.20
CA HIS A 515 32.32 22.90 18.01
C HIS A 515 31.58 23.46 16.79
N THR A 516 31.12 24.70 16.91
CA THR A 516 30.45 25.41 15.82
C THR A 516 31.47 26.07 14.90
N PHE A 517 31.51 25.65 13.63
CA PHE A 517 32.20 26.37 12.57
C PHE A 517 31.20 27.26 11.81
N THR A 518 31.51 28.56 11.68
CA THR A 518 30.59 29.53 11.06
C THR A 518 31.02 29.87 9.64
N VAL A 519 30.11 29.70 8.67
CA VAL A 519 30.30 30.14 7.29
C VAL A 519 29.45 31.37 7.03
N THR A 520 30.07 32.47 6.64
CA THR A 520 29.36 33.65 6.14
C THR A 520 29.51 33.72 4.64
N GLN A 521 28.40 33.76 3.92
CA GLN A 521 28.40 33.86 2.48
C GLN A 521 27.71 35.14 2.03
N SER A 522 28.43 35.93 1.23
CA SER A 522 27.83 37.06 0.52
C SER A 522 26.76 36.56 -0.45
N GLY A 523 25.66 37.28 -0.54
CA GLY A 523 24.61 37.01 -1.51
C GLY A 523 24.92 37.57 -2.88
N SER A 524 24.51 36.89 -3.95
CA SER A 524 24.42 37.47 -5.29
C SER A 524 23.17 38.35 -5.42
N GLY A 525 22.33 38.43 -4.39
CA GLY A 525 21.14 39.24 -4.26
C GLY A 525 21.40 40.75 -4.12
N GLY A 526 22.31 41.27 -4.92
CA GLY A 526 21.90 42.29 -5.88
C GLY A 526 21.62 41.58 -7.21
N GLY A 527 20.47 40.89 -7.32
CA GLY A 527 20.20 40.00 -8.45
C GLY A 527 18.78 40.12 -9.01
N GLU A 528 17.76 40.07 -8.16
CA GLU A 528 16.38 40.33 -8.57
C GLU A 528 16.08 41.81 -8.32
N THR A 529 16.24 42.63 -9.37
CA THR A 529 15.72 43.98 -9.37
C THR A 529 14.25 43.92 -9.78
N TYR A 530 13.35 44.11 -8.82
CA TYR A 530 11.92 44.21 -9.12
C TYR A 530 11.65 45.55 -9.78
N THR A 531 11.13 45.56 -11.01
CA THR A 531 10.83 46.78 -11.76
C THR A 531 9.33 46.90 -11.95
N TYR A 532 8.76 48.02 -11.51
CA TYR A 532 7.35 48.37 -11.67
C TYR A 532 7.24 49.64 -12.51
N GLN A 533 6.23 49.73 -13.37
CA GLN A 533 5.93 50.93 -14.13
C GLN A 533 4.49 51.38 -13.89
N VAL A 534 4.35 52.66 -13.60
CA VAL A 534 3.07 53.33 -13.41
C VAL A 534 2.93 54.42 -14.48
N ALA A 535 1.84 54.41 -15.22
CA ALA A 535 1.56 55.40 -16.27
C ALA A 535 0.57 56.48 -15.82
N GLY A 536 0.46 57.53 -16.63
CA GLY A 536 -0.53 58.60 -16.44
C GLY A 536 -0.30 59.48 -15.20
N ILE A 537 0.96 59.65 -14.80
CA ILE A 537 1.34 60.54 -13.70
C ILE A 537 1.30 61.99 -14.19
N ALA A 538 0.54 62.84 -13.50
CA ALA A 538 0.27 64.21 -13.94
C ALA A 538 0.44 65.25 -12.83
N HIS A 539 0.89 66.43 -13.25
CA HIS A 539 0.76 67.72 -12.57
C HIS A 539 0.51 68.75 -13.68
N ALA A 540 -0.71 68.78 -14.22
CA ALA A 540 -1.02 69.56 -15.43
C ALA A 540 -2.50 69.96 -15.50
N GLY A 541 -2.82 71.02 -16.26
CA GLY A 541 -4.19 71.28 -16.68
C GLY A 541 -4.69 70.25 -17.70
N GLY A 542 -6.01 70.17 -17.87
CA GLY A 542 -6.65 69.31 -18.86
C GLY A 542 -7.91 69.93 -19.46
N ALA A 543 -8.59 69.15 -20.32
CA ALA A 543 -9.85 69.56 -20.93
C ALA A 543 -10.92 69.90 -19.87
N GLY A 544 -11.79 70.87 -20.16
CA GLY A 544 -12.86 71.27 -19.24
C GLY A 544 -12.37 71.95 -17.96
N PHE A 545 -11.22 72.65 -18.02
CA PHE A 545 -10.57 73.29 -16.86
C PHE A 545 -10.17 72.32 -15.74
N SER A 546 -10.05 71.03 -16.05
CA SER A 546 -9.56 70.03 -15.10
C SER A 546 -8.12 70.31 -14.69
N VAL A 547 -7.79 69.97 -13.45
CA VAL A 547 -6.46 70.10 -12.87
C VAL A 547 -6.02 68.71 -12.43
N TRP A 548 -5.17 68.06 -13.22
CA TRP A 548 -4.74 66.69 -12.98
C TRP A 548 -3.56 66.63 -12.02
N ARG A 549 -3.69 65.80 -10.99
CA ARG A 549 -2.67 65.46 -10.00
C ARG A 549 -2.58 63.96 -9.84
N SER A 550 -1.43 63.48 -9.37
CA SER A 550 -1.25 62.05 -9.07
C SER A 550 -0.65 61.82 -7.70
N SER A 551 -1.24 60.92 -6.90
CA SER A 551 -0.56 60.36 -5.73
C SER A 551 0.12 59.03 -6.09
N LEU A 552 1.24 58.71 -5.43
CA LEU A 552 1.93 57.43 -5.53
C LEU A 552 2.05 56.79 -4.16
N CYS A 553 1.66 55.53 -4.06
CA CYS A 553 1.70 54.74 -2.84
C CYS A 553 2.54 53.47 -3.05
N LEU A 554 3.42 53.19 -2.08
CA LEU A 554 4.28 52.00 -2.03
C LEU A 554 4.08 51.28 -0.70
N THR A 555 3.86 49.96 -0.75
CA THR A 555 3.76 49.11 0.44
C THR A 555 4.83 48.03 0.42
N ASN A 556 5.57 47.90 1.52
CA ASN A 556 6.59 46.85 1.69
C ASN A 556 6.14 45.82 2.72
N ARG A 557 5.97 44.57 2.28
CA ARG A 557 5.66 43.39 3.11
C ARG A 557 6.65 42.24 2.85
N SER A 558 7.82 42.56 2.33
CA SER A 558 8.80 41.58 1.84
C SER A 558 9.60 40.88 2.95
N GLY A 559 9.47 41.29 4.20
CA GLY A 559 10.31 40.83 5.31
C GLY A 559 11.68 41.51 5.37
N SER A 560 11.97 42.47 4.48
CA SER A 560 13.25 43.19 4.40
C SER A 560 13.07 44.65 4.00
N THR A 561 14.07 45.49 4.25
CA THR A 561 14.04 46.91 3.85
C THR A 561 14.16 47.06 2.34
N ALA A 562 13.24 47.81 1.74
CA ALA A 562 13.23 48.13 0.31
C ALA A 562 14.05 49.39 0.02
N ASN A 563 15.09 49.24 -0.79
CA ASN A 563 15.87 50.31 -1.36
C ASN A 563 15.37 50.55 -2.79
N LEU A 564 14.71 51.68 -2.97
CA LEU A 564 13.96 52.01 -4.18
C LEU A 564 14.69 53.06 -4.99
N THR A 565 14.72 52.90 -6.32
CA THR A 565 15.02 53.97 -7.27
C THR A 565 13.75 54.27 -8.06
N LEU A 566 13.30 55.52 -8.05
CA LEU A 566 12.12 55.98 -8.77
C LEU A 566 12.56 56.95 -9.86
N VAL A 567 12.18 56.65 -11.09
CA VAL A 567 12.55 57.42 -12.29
C VAL A 567 11.27 57.96 -12.92
N TYR A 568 11.00 59.25 -12.73
CA TYR A 568 9.90 59.94 -13.40
C TYR A 568 10.33 60.38 -14.81
N ARG A 569 9.67 59.81 -15.83
CA ARG A 569 9.96 60.03 -17.24
C ARG A 569 8.83 60.85 -17.86
N MET A 570 9.15 62.10 -18.18
CA MET A 570 8.25 63.05 -18.83
C MET A 570 8.58 63.13 -20.32
N VAL A 571 7.76 63.85 -21.08
CA VAL A 571 8.09 64.18 -22.48
C VAL A 571 9.36 65.03 -22.54
N SER A 572 9.46 66.05 -21.69
CA SER A 572 10.52 67.07 -21.69
C SER A 572 11.79 66.71 -20.91
N ASN A 573 11.70 65.87 -19.87
CA ASN A 573 12.82 65.58 -18.97
C ASN A 573 12.67 64.21 -18.27
N THR A 574 13.71 63.75 -17.58
CA THR A 574 13.69 62.58 -16.69
C THR A 574 14.33 62.93 -15.35
N VAL A 575 13.68 62.58 -14.24
CA VAL A 575 14.15 62.87 -12.89
C VAL A 575 14.21 61.58 -12.08
N THR A 576 15.34 61.34 -11.43
CA THR A 576 15.55 60.15 -10.58
C THR A 576 15.59 60.54 -9.11
N ARG A 577 15.01 59.70 -8.26
CA ARG A 577 15.03 59.78 -6.79
C ARG A 577 15.29 58.41 -6.20
N THR A 578 15.86 58.36 -5.01
CA THR A 578 15.98 57.14 -4.22
C THR A 578 15.17 57.26 -2.95
N TYR A 579 14.62 56.14 -2.46
CA TYR A 579 13.89 56.11 -1.20
C TYR A 579 14.08 54.77 -0.50
N THR A 580 14.16 54.80 0.83
CA THR A 580 14.22 53.57 1.64
C THR A 580 12.90 53.37 2.37
N LEU A 581 12.20 52.28 2.06
CA LEU A 581 10.95 51.90 2.69
C LEU A 581 11.18 50.68 3.59
N GLN A 582 11.05 50.88 4.89
CA GLN A 582 11.21 49.80 5.87
C GLN A 582 10.17 48.69 5.67
N ASN A 583 10.49 47.47 6.11
CA ASN A 583 9.52 46.38 6.14
C ASN A 583 8.27 46.77 6.95
N ASP A 584 7.10 46.29 6.52
CA ASP A 584 5.79 46.53 7.14
C ASP A 584 5.37 48.00 7.19
N ARG A 585 5.89 48.80 6.25
CA ARG A 585 5.53 50.21 6.08
C ARG A 585 4.89 50.48 4.73
N ILE A 586 4.07 51.54 4.73
CA ILE A 586 3.45 52.13 3.56
C ILE A 586 3.88 53.59 3.46
N LYS A 587 4.13 54.08 2.24
CA LYS A 587 4.45 55.47 1.98
C LYS A 587 3.63 55.99 0.80
N GLU A 588 2.91 57.09 1.05
CA GLU A 588 2.26 57.87 0.00
C GLU A 588 2.95 59.23 -0.18
N TRP A 589 3.02 59.65 -1.44
CA TRP A 589 3.29 61.02 -1.86
C TRP A 589 2.07 61.57 -2.58
N GLN A 590 1.42 62.57 -1.98
CA GLN A 590 0.39 63.36 -2.64
C GLN A 590 1.06 64.30 -3.67
N ASP A 591 0.44 64.47 -4.84
CA ASP A 591 1.05 65.17 -5.97
C ASP A 591 2.53 64.79 -6.18
N VAL A 592 2.77 63.51 -6.49
CA VAL A 592 4.11 62.91 -6.53
C VAL A 592 5.08 63.64 -7.46
N ALA A 593 4.57 64.23 -8.54
CA ALA A 593 5.37 65.02 -9.47
C ALA A 593 5.97 66.25 -8.75
N GLN A 594 5.18 66.97 -7.94
CA GLN A 594 5.67 68.08 -7.14
C GLN A 594 6.43 67.60 -5.89
N SER A 595 5.85 66.73 -5.08
CA SER A 595 6.32 66.43 -3.72
C SER A 595 7.54 65.51 -3.66
N LEU A 596 7.76 64.64 -4.65
CA LEU A 596 8.94 63.77 -4.72
C LEU A 596 9.91 64.23 -5.82
N PHE A 597 9.40 64.60 -6.98
CA PHE A 597 10.23 64.95 -8.15
C PHE A 597 10.46 66.45 -8.34
N ASN A 598 9.92 67.31 -7.48
CA ASN A 598 10.05 68.77 -7.52
C ASN A 598 9.67 69.37 -8.88
N GLN A 599 8.64 68.83 -9.53
CA GLN A 599 8.10 69.36 -10.78
C GLN A 599 6.83 70.18 -10.47
N SER A 600 6.98 71.51 -10.45
CA SER A 600 5.88 72.46 -10.17
C SER A 600 5.34 73.15 -11.42
N THR A 601 5.84 72.78 -12.61
CA THR A 601 5.34 73.23 -13.91
C THR A 601 4.55 72.12 -14.57
N GLU A 602 3.70 72.45 -15.54
CA GLU A 602 2.86 71.45 -16.21
C GLU A 602 3.66 70.26 -16.75
N THR A 603 3.31 69.06 -16.26
CA THR A 603 3.98 67.83 -16.64
C THR A 603 3.07 66.61 -16.61
N SER A 604 3.38 65.66 -17.48
CA SER A 604 2.79 64.32 -17.47
C SER A 604 3.80 63.27 -17.94
N GLY A 605 3.60 62.03 -17.50
CA GLY A 605 4.53 60.94 -17.80
C GLY A 605 4.27 59.65 -17.03
N SER A 606 5.33 58.90 -16.81
CA SER A 606 5.32 57.63 -16.09
C SER A 606 6.45 57.55 -15.07
N ILE A 607 6.26 56.73 -14.03
CA ILE A 607 7.32 56.44 -13.06
C ILE A 607 7.72 54.97 -13.20
N GLU A 608 9.01 54.74 -13.37
CA GLU A 608 9.64 53.42 -13.22
C GLU A 608 10.21 53.31 -11.81
N ILE A 609 9.87 52.24 -11.10
CA ILE A 609 10.31 51.98 -9.73
C ILE A 609 11.12 50.69 -9.74
N THR A 610 12.39 50.75 -9.37
CA THR A 610 13.20 49.56 -9.12
C THR A 610 13.38 49.34 -7.62
N SER A 611 13.34 48.08 -7.19
CA SER A 611 13.47 47.69 -5.78
C SER A 611 14.35 46.45 -5.65
N ASN A 612 15.11 46.37 -4.56
CA ASN A 612 15.89 45.17 -4.20
C ASN A 612 15.04 44.07 -3.54
N VAL A 613 13.76 44.36 -3.24
CA VAL A 613 12.77 43.43 -2.67
C VAL A 613 11.39 43.71 -3.29
N PRO A 614 10.45 42.75 -3.35
CA PRO A 614 9.15 43.01 -3.95
C PRO A 614 8.34 44.02 -3.14
N VAL A 615 7.68 44.96 -3.83
CA VAL A 615 6.78 45.97 -3.22
C VAL A 615 5.47 46.04 -3.98
N VAL A 616 4.40 46.50 -3.33
CA VAL A 616 3.13 46.80 -3.98
C VAL A 616 3.11 48.28 -4.36
N VAL A 617 2.81 48.58 -5.62
CA VAL A 617 2.82 49.93 -6.18
C VAL A 617 1.45 50.29 -6.72
N VAL A 618 0.88 51.39 -6.24
CA VAL A 618 -0.39 51.93 -6.73
C VAL A 618 -0.28 53.44 -6.82
N ALA A 619 -0.69 54.03 -7.93
CA ALA A 619 -0.93 55.46 -8.03
C ALA A 619 -2.42 55.76 -8.18
N ARG A 620 -2.78 57.02 -7.91
CA ARG A 620 -4.11 57.55 -8.19
C ARG A 620 -3.93 58.85 -8.96
N THR A 621 -4.46 58.92 -10.18
CA THR A 621 -4.53 60.18 -10.94
C THR A 621 -5.94 60.76 -10.82
N TYR A 622 -6.05 61.98 -10.32
CA TYR A 622 -7.31 62.60 -9.96
C TYR A 622 -7.41 64.03 -10.49
N ASN A 623 -8.64 64.48 -10.70
CA ASN A 623 -8.96 65.89 -10.93
C ASN A 623 -9.05 66.60 -9.57
N GLU A 624 -8.35 67.71 -9.41
CA GLU A 624 -8.39 68.58 -8.25
C GLU A 624 -9.42 69.68 -8.49
N ALA A 625 -10.57 69.57 -7.82
CA ALA A 625 -11.68 70.51 -7.94
C ALA A 625 -12.07 71.09 -6.55
N PRO A 626 -12.73 72.26 -6.49
CA PRO A 626 -13.11 72.89 -5.21
C PRO A 626 -14.03 72.04 -4.32
N ASP A 627 -14.81 71.14 -4.91
CA ASP A 627 -15.77 70.25 -4.27
C ASP A 627 -15.18 68.88 -3.89
N GLY A 628 -13.94 68.58 -4.30
CA GLY A 628 -13.22 67.38 -3.90
C GLY A 628 -12.25 66.84 -4.94
N THR A 629 -11.77 65.61 -4.70
CA THR A 629 -10.91 64.90 -5.64
C THR A 629 -11.56 63.58 -6.04
N PHE A 630 -11.82 63.43 -7.33
CA PHE A 630 -12.25 62.16 -7.93
C PHE A 630 -11.20 61.73 -8.94
N GLY A 631 -10.90 60.44 -8.95
CA GLY A 631 -9.75 59.96 -9.67
C GLY A 631 -9.75 58.47 -9.83
N GLN A 632 -8.78 58.01 -10.61
CA GLN A 632 -8.70 56.66 -11.08
C GLN A 632 -7.41 55.99 -10.59
N GLY A 633 -7.51 54.72 -10.23
CA GLY A 633 -6.39 53.92 -9.74
C GLY A 633 -5.53 53.42 -10.88
N MET A 634 -4.23 53.65 -10.80
CA MET A 634 -3.22 53.18 -11.75
C MET A 634 -2.33 52.15 -11.06
N PRO A 635 -2.39 50.87 -11.44
CA PRO A 635 -1.49 49.85 -10.88
C PRO A 635 -0.05 50.10 -11.34
N GLY A 636 0.92 49.78 -10.48
CA GLY A 636 2.31 49.63 -10.89
C GLY A 636 2.55 48.21 -11.37
N ASN A 637 2.75 48.07 -12.67
CA ASN A 637 2.85 46.77 -13.32
C ASN A 637 4.29 46.37 -13.55
N ASP A 638 4.58 45.08 -13.42
CA ASP A 638 5.82 44.50 -13.94
C ASP A 638 5.65 44.10 -15.42
N ASP A 639 6.69 43.52 -16.01
CA ASP A 639 6.69 43.11 -17.42
C ASP A 639 5.69 41.99 -17.73
N SER A 640 5.21 41.24 -16.74
CA SER A 640 4.24 40.15 -16.95
C SER A 640 2.85 40.65 -17.36
N ALA A 641 2.53 41.90 -17.04
CA ALA A 641 1.26 42.53 -17.42
C ALA A 641 1.30 43.16 -18.83
N THR A 642 2.41 43.04 -19.56
CA THR A 642 2.58 43.67 -20.87
C THR A 642 2.22 42.73 -22.01
N LEU A 643 1.61 43.29 -23.06
CA LEU A 643 1.48 42.64 -24.36
C LEU A 643 2.86 42.55 -25.03
N GLY A 644 3.18 41.35 -25.51
CA GLY A 644 4.28 41.06 -26.41
C GLY A 644 3.88 41.13 -27.89
N TYR A 645 4.86 41.01 -28.77
CA TYR A 645 4.65 41.04 -30.23
C TYR A 645 3.58 40.06 -30.69
N GLY A 646 2.62 40.56 -31.48
CA GLY A 646 1.52 39.78 -32.04
C GLY A 646 0.40 39.44 -31.04
N GLN A 647 0.54 39.77 -29.76
CA GLN A 647 -0.55 39.65 -28.80
C GLN A 647 -1.56 40.78 -28.97
N ILE A 648 -2.82 40.45 -28.69
CA ILE A 648 -3.96 41.37 -28.71
C ILE A 648 -4.45 41.51 -27.27
N GLY A 649 -4.66 42.75 -26.84
CA GLY A 649 -5.32 43.05 -25.58
C GLY A 649 -6.64 43.79 -25.81
N LEU A 650 -7.59 43.56 -24.92
CA LEU A 650 -8.93 44.12 -24.93
C LEU A 650 -9.11 45.19 -23.87
N LEU A 651 -9.64 46.34 -24.28
CA LEU A 651 -10.13 47.41 -23.42
C LEU A 651 -11.65 47.50 -23.55
N PRO A 652 -12.42 46.88 -22.63
CA PRO A 652 -13.88 46.90 -22.70
C PRO A 652 -14.49 48.21 -22.15
N GLN A 653 -15.80 48.36 -22.26
CA GLN A 653 -16.57 49.42 -21.60
C GLN A 653 -16.17 50.88 -21.95
N LEU A 654 -15.66 51.10 -23.15
CA LEU A 654 -15.27 52.42 -23.64
C LEU A 654 -16.49 53.20 -24.15
N LYS A 655 -16.49 54.52 -23.98
CA LYS A 655 -17.64 55.39 -24.32
C LYS A 655 -17.22 56.70 -25.00
N LYS A 656 -18.04 57.17 -25.94
CA LYS A 656 -18.05 58.55 -26.46
C LYS A 656 -19.48 59.05 -26.58
N THR A 657 -19.90 59.90 -25.66
CA THR A 657 -21.21 60.57 -25.72
C THR A 657 -21.03 62.05 -25.38
N SER A 658 -22.11 62.82 -25.35
CA SER A 658 -22.05 64.18 -24.78
C SER A 658 -21.58 64.16 -23.32
N ALA A 659 -21.91 63.10 -22.57
CA ALA A 659 -21.55 62.95 -21.16
C ALA A 659 -20.18 62.30 -20.94
N PHE A 660 -19.67 61.48 -21.85
CA PHE A 660 -18.42 60.73 -21.64
C PHE A 660 -17.44 60.83 -22.80
N ARG A 661 -16.15 60.91 -22.50
CA ARG A 661 -15.06 60.70 -23.47
C ARG A 661 -14.12 59.62 -22.97
N THR A 662 -13.41 58.95 -23.87
CA THR A 662 -12.45 57.91 -23.49
C THR A 662 -11.06 58.26 -23.99
N ASN A 663 -10.08 58.31 -23.09
CA ASN A 663 -8.66 58.33 -23.47
C ASN A 663 -8.10 56.91 -23.41
N VAL A 664 -7.10 56.60 -24.23
CA VAL A 664 -6.33 55.34 -24.15
C VAL A 664 -4.89 55.68 -23.82
N GLY A 665 -4.38 55.12 -22.72
CA GLY A 665 -2.98 55.23 -22.32
C GLY A 665 -2.20 53.97 -22.66
N LEU A 666 -0.98 54.13 -23.16
CA LEU A 666 -0.06 53.07 -23.51
C LEU A 666 1.30 53.31 -22.82
N MET A 667 1.80 52.33 -22.08
CA MET A 667 3.10 52.34 -21.43
C MET A 667 4.02 51.31 -22.09
N ASN A 668 5.19 51.76 -22.54
CA ASN A 668 6.21 50.88 -23.11
C ASN A 668 7.25 50.52 -22.04
N HIS A 669 7.29 49.24 -21.67
CA HIS A 669 8.28 48.70 -20.73
C HIS A 669 9.61 48.34 -21.40
N GLY A 670 9.62 48.24 -22.72
CA GLY A 670 10.78 47.87 -23.53
C GLY A 670 11.85 48.95 -23.61
N SER A 671 13.02 48.55 -24.08
CA SER A 671 14.20 49.39 -24.30
C SER A 671 14.24 50.07 -25.68
N ALA A 672 13.30 49.73 -26.58
CA ALA A 672 13.14 50.33 -27.89
C ALA A 672 11.73 50.92 -28.07
N ALA A 673 11.57 51.82 -29.04
CA ALA A 673 10.24 52.28 -29.44
C ALA A 673 9.39 51.11 -29.95
N CYS A 674 8.09 51.17 -29.71
CA CYS A 674 7.17 50.09 -30.02
C CYS A 674 5.93 50.62 -30.74
N ASP A 675 5.64 50.06 -31.90
CA ASP A 675 4.47 50.36 -32.70
C ASP A 675 3.28 49.54 -32.23
N VAL A 676 2.14 50.20 -32.11
CA VAL A 676 0.90 49.68 -31.55
C VAL A 676 -0.26 50.05 -32.46
N ARG A 677 -1.10 49.06 -32.74
CA ARG A 677 -2.35 49.24 -33.46
C ARG A 677 -3.52 49.23 -32.49
N ILE A 678 -4.44 50.18 -32.65
CA ILE A 678 -5.71 50.22 -31.94
C ILE A 678 -6.87 50.17 -32.94
N LYS A 679 -7.84 49.29 -32.70
CA LYS A 679 -9.11 49.24 -33.43
C LYS A 679 -10.26 49.37 -32.45
N LEU A 680 -11.29 50.12 -32.82
CA LEU A 680 -12.47 50.34 -32.01
C LEU A 680 -13.64 49.52 -32.57
N PHE A 681 -14.47 49.01 -31.67
CA PHE A 681 -15.62 48.18 -32.01
C PHE A 681 -16.86 48.68 -31.27
N SER A 682 -18.01 48.61 -31.95
CA SER A 682 -19.31 48.93 -31.35
C SER A 682 -19.82 47.80 -30.46
N GLU A 683 -20.92 48.04 -29.75
CA GLU A 683 -21.68 47.04 -29.02
C GLU A 683 -22.04 45.80 -29.86
N MET A 684 -22.23 45.97 -31.17
CA MET A 684 -22.56 44.88 -32.11
C MET A 684 -21.33 44.12 -32.61
N GLY A 685 -20.13 44.47 -32.15
CA GLY A 685 -18.88 43.82 -32.54
C GLY A 685 -18.30 44.24 -33.89
N SER A 686 -18.93 45.20 -34.59
CA SER A 686 -18.39 45.75 -35.85
C SER A 686 -17.31 46.79 -35.57
N GLN A 687 -16.21 46.75 -36.33
CA GLN A 687 -15.20 47.80 -36.25
C GLN A 687 -15.82 49.16 -36.64
N ILE A 688 -15.52 50.20 -35.87
CA ILE A 688 -15.97 51.58 -36.09
C ILE A 688 -14.76 52.52 -36.16
N GLY A 689 -14.84 53.51 -37.05
CA GLY A 689 -13.76 54.47 -37.27
C GLY A 689 -12.54 53.89 -37.99
N SER A 690 -11.52 54.74 -38.16
CA SER A 690 -10.22 54.36 -38.71
C SER A 690 -9.40 53.55 -37.69
N THR A 691 -8.53 52.68 -38.20
CA THR A 691 -7.50 52.05 -37.37
C THR A 691 -6.46 53.10 -36.97
N ILE A 692 -6.13 53.17 -35.68
CA ILE A 692 -5.11 54.07 -35.14
C ILE A 692 -3.79 53.29 -35.07
N GLU A 693 -2.78 53.77 -35.76
CA GLU A 693 -1.41 53.26 -35.69
C GLU A 693 -0.55 54.28 -34.95
N THR A 694 0.17 53.86 -33.90
CA THR A 694 0.94 54.79 -33.08
C THR A 694 2.22 54.17 -32.55
N SER A 695 3.28 54.97 -32.41
CA SER A 695 4.54 54.54 -31.81
C SER A 695 4.69 55.10 -30.40
N VAL A 696 5.09 54.24 -29.45
CA VAL A 696 5.34 54.57 -28.04
C VAL A 696 6.85 54.45 -27.76
N PRO A 697 7.55 55.54 -27.42
CA PRO A 697 8.99 55.50 -27.15
C PRO A 697 9.37 54.55 -26.00
N ALA A 698 10.59 54.03 -26.03
CA ALA A 698 11.15 53.16 -24.99
C ALA A 698 10.96 53.76 -23.59
N LYS A 699 10.52 52.95 -22.63
CA LYS A 699 10.33 53.36 -21.22
C LYS A 699 9.40 54.56 -21.01
N LYS A 700 8.60 54.95 -22.00
CA LYS A 700 7.69 56.11 -21.91
C LYS A 700 6.23 55.71 -22.02
N TRP A 701 5.39 56.60 -21.50
CA TRP A 701 3.94 56.55 -21.64
C TRP A 701 3.47 57.51 -22.73
N LYS A 702 2.41 57.13 -23.44
CA LYS A 702 1.72 57.95 -24.44
C LYS A 702 0.22 57.81 -24.26
N GLN A 703 -0.50 58.93 -24.31
CA GLN A 703 -1.96 58.96 -24.28
C GLN A 703 -2.53 59.40 -25.62
N ILE A 704 -3.59 58.73 -26.04
CA ILE A 704 -4.48 59.15 -27.12
C ILE A 704 -5.70 59.76 -26.45
N ASN A 705 -5.86 61.07 -26.61
CA ASN A 705 -7.01 61.80 -26.06
C ASN A 705 -8.23 61.55 -26.93
N ASP A 706 -9.38 61.27 -26.31
CA ASP A 706 -10.64 60.98 -27.00
C ASP A 706 -10.44 60.01 -28.19
N VAL A 707 -10.08 58.76 -27.88
CA VAL A 707 -9.67 57.73 -28.85
C VAL A 707 -10.69 57.53 -29.97
N PHE A 708 -11.98 57.72 -29.66
CA PHE A 708 -13.05 57.64 -30.65
C PHE A 708 -13.01 58.84 -31.62
N SER A 709 -12.81 60.07 -31.12
CA SER A 709 -12.59 61.23 -32.00
C SER A 709 -11.34 61.06 -32.87
N GLU A 710 -10.25 60.53 -32.31
CA GLU A 710 -9.02 60.25 -33.06
C GLU A 710 -9.27 59.26 -34.22
N ALA A 711 -10.14 58.26 -33.99
CA ALA A 711 -10.59 57.33 -35.03
C ALA A 711 -11.67 57.89 -35.97
N GLY A 712 -12.05 59.18 -35.84
CA GLY A 712 -13.12 59.80 -36.63
C GLY A 712 -14.54 59.37 -36.25
N VAL A 713 -14.74 58.80 -35.06
CA VAL A 713 -16.05 58.38 -34.55
C VAL A 713 -16.68 59.50 -33.72
N GLY A 714 -17.85 59.99 -34.15
CA GLY A 714 -18.56 61.08 -33.47
C GLY A 714 -19.28 60.69 -32.18
N SER A 715 -19.76 59.45 -32.05
CA SER A 715 -20.39 58.94 -30.83
C SER A 715 -20.36 57.41 -30.76
N CYS A 716 -20.35 56.88 -29.55
CA CYS A 716 -20.39 55.46 -29.18
C CYS A 716 -20.97 55.33 -27.76
N SER A 717 -22.19 54.80 -27.62
CA SER A 717 -22.85 54.59 -26.32
C SER A 717 -22.07 53.63 -25.42
N ILE A 718 -21.56 52.55 -26.03
CA ILE A 718 -20.69 51.56 -25.43
C ILE A 718 -19.93 50.83 -26.54
N GLY A 719 -18.66 50.54 -26.30
CA GLY A 719 -17.78 49.81 -27.21
C GLY A 719 -16.55 49.25 -26.50
N TYR A 720 -15.65 48.67 -27.29
CA TYR A 720 -14.35 48.20 -26.81
C TYR A 720 -13.26 48.52 -27.82
N ALA A 721 -12.01 48.45 -27.39
CA ALA A 721 -10.85 48.55 -28.26
C ALA A 721 -10.02 47.27 -28.20
N THR A 722 -9.44 46.88 -29.34
CA THR A 722 -8.29 45.98 -29.35
C THR A 722 -7.01 46.80 -29.42
N VAL A 723 -5.96 46.34 -28.73
CA VAL A 723 -4.61 46.90 -28.70
C VAL A 723 -3.66 45.80 -29.13
N GLU A 724 -2.93 45.97 -30.23
CA GLU A 724 -2.05 44.96 -30.80
C GLU A 724 -0.61 45.49 -30.90
N VAL A 725 0.37 44.70 -30.44
CA VAL A 725 1.78 45.06 -30.52
C VAL A 725 2.38 44.63 -31.86
N ARG A 726 2.92 45.59 -32.61
CA ARG A 726 3.40 45.42 -34.00
C ARG A 726 4.92 45.38 -34.13
N THR A 727 5.66 45.60 -33.04
CA THR A 727 7.14 45.55 -33.02
C THR A 727 7.64 44.30 -32.31
N ALA A 728 8.53 43.54 -32.94
CA ALA A 728 9.16 42.36 -32.33
C ALA A 728 9.94 42.75 -31.07
N GLY A 729 9.72 42.03 -29.95
CA GLY A 729 10.31 42.35 -28.65
C GLY A 729 9.66 43.55 -27.94
N GLY A 730 8.58 44.12 -28.48
CA GLY A 730 7.78 45.15 -27.84
C GLY A 730 7.11 44.65 -26.56
N LYS A 731 6.98 45.53 -25.56
CA LYS A 731 6.32 45.27 -24.27
C LYS A 731 5.41 46.43 -23.94
N ILE A 732 4.10 46.29 -24.21
CA ILE A 732 3.12 47.37 -24.04
C ILE A 732 2.09 46.99 -22.99
N TRP A 733 1.96 47.81 -21.97
CA TRP A 733 0.77 47.81 -21.12
C TRP A 733 -0.18 48.93 -21.55
N GLY A 734 -1.48 48.68 -21.51
CA GLY A 734 -2.51 49.63 -21.94
C GLY A 734 -3.61 49.79 -20.89
N TYR A 735 -4.35 50.91 -20.96
CA TYR A 735 -5.56 51.13 -20.18
C TYR A 735 -6.49 52.13 -20.88
N GLY A 736 -7.78 52.04 -20.59
CA GLY A 736 -8.78 53.05 -20.94
C GLY A 736 -9.05 53.98 -19.75
N SER A 737 -9.29 55.25 -20.02
CA SER A 737 -9.72 56.24 -19.04
C SER A 737 -11.02 56.86 -19.54
N VAL A 738 -12.15 56.35 -19.06
CA VAL A 738 -13.49 56.88 -19.38
C VAL A 738 -13.77 58.05 -18.45
N VAL A 739 -13.92 59.25 -19.01
CA VAL A 739 -14.02 60.50 -18.26
C VAL A 739 -15.41 61.10 -18.45
N ASP A 740 -16.06 61.44 -17.34
CA ASP A 740 -17.27 62.25 -17.34
C ASP A 740 -16.95 63.69 -17.79
N ASN A 741 -17.62 64.18 -18.83
CA ASN A 741 -17.36 65.50 -19.40
C ASN A 741 -17.87 66.64 -18.51
N GLY A 742 -18.86 66.39 -17.64
CA GLY A 742 -19.42 67.38 -16.72
C GLY A 742 -18.53 67.61 -15.51
N THR A 743 -18.02 66.54 -14.88
CA THR A 743 -17.21 66.63 -13.65
C THR A 743 -15.72 66.45 -13.89
N SER A 744 -15.30 65.95 -15.06
CA SER A 744 -13.94 65.50 -15.36
C SER A 744 -13.47 64.32 -14.51
N ASP A 745 -14.39 63.50 -14.01
CA ASP A 745 -14.06 62.34 -13.20
C ASP A 745 -13.70 61.13 -14.07
N PRO A 746 -12.50 60.55 -13.90
CA PRO A 746 -12.10 59.41 -14.70
C PRO A 746 -12.39 58.06 -14.02
N THR A 747 -12.61 57.03 -14.83
CA THR A 747 -12.62 55.63 -14.43
C THR A 747 -11.64 54.83 -15.27
N THR A 748 -10.78 54.05 -14.62
CA THR A 748 -9.82 53.17 -15.30
C THR A 748 -10.48 51.89 -15.78
N ILE A 749 -10.24 51.56 -17.04
CA ILE A 749 -10.51 50.27 -17.65
C ILE A 749 -9.16 49.58 -17.85
N LEU A 750 -8.97 48.44 -17.21
CA LEU A 750 -7.75 47.63 -17.37
C LEU A 750 -7.79 46.85 -18.68
N LEU A 751 -6.61 46.65 -19.26
CA LEU A 751 -6.38 45.79 -20.41
C LEU A 751 -6.40 44.33 -19.99
N PHE A 752 -7.08 43.50 -20.78
CA PHE A 752 -7.07 42.04 -20.65
C PHE A 752 -6.36 41.44 -21.86
N ILE A 753 -5.41 40.53 -21.66
CA ILE A 753 -4.70 39.86 -22.76
C ILE A 753 -5.60 38.72 -23.26
N GLU A 754 -5.79 38.63 -24.59
CA GLU A 754 -6.53 37.52 -25.24
C GLU A 754 -5.75 36.19 -25.24
#